data_AF-A0A7C1FMW6-F1
#
_entry.id   AF-A0A7C1FMW6-F1
#
_cell.length_a   1.000
_cell.length_b   1.000
_cell.length_c   1.000
_cell.angle_alpha   90.00
_cell.angle_beta   90.00
_cell.angle_gamma   90.00
#
_symmetry.space_group_name_H-M   'P 1'
#
loop_
_entity.id
_entity.type
_entity.pdbx_description
1 polymer ?
#
loop_
_entity_poly.entity_id
_entity_poly.type
_entity_poly.pdbx_seq_one_letter_code
_entity_poly.pdbx_strand_id
1 'polypeptide(L)'
;MGDTTIQSGKIVMGSSSALGSGAIRLTGNNAVLVLGEALYQPGLWAGSVSGSTNWTSPNPRTEIQPGPTMCTISTKPPWTDNTTWVYTGEIYFPADGMVSFGKSFDDSYQLKLDGNVVVTHTTYNAISVTTIPVTAGWHQFEVRFGQGTGGVGPYSPWTGFGFGIDLLGRGSTSQSYYVYPSGPDWFRAAAPSTLDMVNNIVVSANATIEVPTAVTASTFGNLQIGANTLKLTGGGSFTVNGTTTFAGPAAPEFNVEGPTTLRLAGQILDMGAGYRLRKSGTGTLEVTYPGDNAFSGGVDVAGGVLAAAAPGRVLGAGGPINVRPQATLRVSPTAGATVDLAMVTTAANDGVIRVTSGVADFGPKVIAPSAGPHPLQPLSPLVEYYAKPSDVGAADFGTANAGNAYIRFENANNFITPVPGPGSSGTLTAGTLLSFDANALNDRSGGYFGGNTQVGAAWLGTIQVGGGSPIPEGWVTFGTRSDDGSSLYIDLNRNDVFEASELVVNNLNTHSNQERLGVVNLTAGTYKIAVGYYQGTGSHFVEARMSPGFVASFSELSILGPGAKLYQSRVAIENASELRAGAVTTDILELNGVLTLNNPSAISTAAAMQVNGTSTVNFASGHVLRVANALNTGTDNVAATLNLAGPGTLQIDGWQNGNRALTLNLQDARVLFNRSGGLNTTLAVPAGGSGTAEVGSGVTVTLAGLNVGAGSTLRKVGLGYLATGTQTYGAGATLQLGAGGVLFNTTGGTNLTVDVPAGANVAIDVAAGVSQSPSMLNVGAGSSVTKGGPGTLIIGSQMFGAGSTLKGAGGTTELLTALPPGAAALEANGGTITMSLVGQDLRGLGVSNGGVVNVVGGPVTTASFTPRSGVINTGAQVMTVTGGAGATISWGDSANTLVVQGSTASQIDKLVFSIVHPATQRTFAGATRPKLKVEEGATVQLAGTVPALTNAGLTNFVDVINDSTAPGFIISSAGQHVGALSGAGSTLIEAGATLTASFVQQSTVTINGTATTPGKLVLRARGAGDEPLLLATTVGGGELALGAPAIGASDALGAPAQVPEPSTLLLLAAAGLGWLGLRRLRRAM
;
A
#
# COMPACT_ATOMS: atom_id res chain seq x y z
N MET A 1 48.76 33.38 -54.09
CA MET A 1 49.35 32.17 -54.71
C MET A 1 48.28 31.53 -55.58
N GLY A 2 48.67 30.99 -56.74
CA GLY A 2 47.73 30.43 -57.71
C GLY A 2 47.11 29.10 -57.26
N ASP A 3 46.15 28.62 -58.03
CA ASP A 3 45.51 27.32 -57.82
C ASP A 3 46.53 26.17 -57.92
N THR A 4 46.37 25.15 -57.08
CA THR A 4 47.13 23.89 -57.13
C THR A 4 46.31 22.84 -57.86
N THR A 5 46.82 22.26 -58.94
CA THR A 5 46.11 21.21 -59.71
C THR A 5 46.80 19.87 -59.56
N ILE A 6 46.04 18.85 -59.15
CA ILE A 6 46.49 17.46 -59.02
C ILE A 6 45.80 16.63 -60.12
N GLN A 7 46.60 16.14 -61.07
CA GLN A 7 46.14 15.32 -62.20
C GLN A 7 46.42 13.82 -61.99
N SER A 8 47.49 13.48 -61.28
CA SER A 8 47.83 12.09 -60.92
C SER A 8 48.83 12.07 -59.76
N GLY A 9 48.90 10.95 -59.03
CA GLY A 9 49.88 10.73 -57.96
C GLY A 9 49.42 11.21 -56.58
N LYS A 10 50.31 11.06 -55.59
CA LYS A 10 50.08 11.37 -54.18
C LYS A 10 50.84 12.61 -53.75
N ILE A 11 50.14 13.62 -53.23
CA ILE A 11 50.72 14.81 -52.58
C ILE A 11 50.43 14.73 -51.08
N VAL A 12 51.46 14.82 -50.25
CA VAL A 12 51.35 14.85 -48.78
C VAL A 12 51.55 16.29 -48.29
N MET A 13 50.62 16.80 -47.49
CA MET A 13 50.69 18.13 -46.90
C MET A 13 51.16 18.06 -45.46
N GLY A 14 52.37 18.55 -45.16
CA GLY A 14 52.89 18.56 -43.78
C GLY A 14 52.34 19.67 -42.88
N SER A 15 51.72 20.71 -43.43
CA SER A 15 51.20 21.85 -42.66
C SER A 15 50.09 22.63 -43.39
N SER A 16 49.34 23.46 -42.67
CA SER A 16 48.20 24.23 -43.19
C SER A 16 48.57 25.31 -44.21
N SER A 17 49.83 25.73 -44.25
CA SER A 17 50.34 26.74 -45.19
C SER A 17 50.96 26.14 -46.46
N ALA A 18 51.10 24.81 -46.54
CA ALA A 18 51.89 24.14 -47.57
C ALA A 18 51.41 24.39 -49.02
N LEU A 19 50.12 24.66 -49.24
CA LEU A 19 49.53 24.90 -50.57
C LEU A 19 49.05 26.36 -50.79
N GLY A 20 49.39 27.29 -49.90
CA GLY A 20 48.92 28.68 -49.98
C GLY A 20 47.40 28.81 -49.84
N SER A 21 46.79 29.83 -50.45
CA SER A 21 45.33 30.12 -50.34
C SER A 21 44.52 29.88 -51.63
N GLY A 22 45.16 29.44 -52.72
CA GLY A 22 44.50 29.18 -54.00
C GLY A 22 43.62 27.91 -53.98
N ALA A 23 42.78 27.70 -55.00
CA ALA A 23 41.95 26.49 -55.02
C ALA A 23 42.81 25.23 -55.29
N ILE A 24 42.43 24.11 -54.68
CA ILE A 24 42.99 22.78 -54.95
C ILE A 24 42.07 22.07 -55.93
N ARG A 25 42.56 21.78 -57.13
CA ARG A 25 41.79 21.17 -58.22
C ARG A 25 42.21 19.71 -58.40
N LEU A 26 41.31 18.78 -58.08
CA LEU A 26 41.48 17.35 -58.29
C LEU A 26 40.89 16.98 -59.66
N THR A 27 41.74 16.80 -60.67
CA THR A 27 41.35 16.79 -62.09
C THR A 27 41.60 15.47 -62.82
N GLY A 28 42.27 14.49 -62.20
CA GLY A 28 42.44 13.16 -62.80
C GLY A 28 42.14 12.02 -61.84
N ASN A 29 41.78 10.86 -62.40
CA ASN A 29 41.20 9.70 -61.70
C ASN A 29 42.09 9.08 -60.60
N ASN A 30 43.39 9.41 -60.58
CA ASN A 30 44.39 8.90 -59.63
C ASN A 30 44.99 10.02 -58.77
N ALA A 31 44.34 11.18 -58.67
CA ALA A 31 44.77 12.26 -57.79
C ALA A 31 44.53 11.87 -56.32
N VAL A 32 45.60 11.86 -55.52
CA VAL A 32 45.55 11.59 -54.07
C VAL A 32 46.15 12.77 -53.31
N LEU A 33 45.36 13.35 -52.42
CA LEU A 33 45.80 14.39 -51.48
C LEU A 33 45.82 13.82 -50.06
N VAL A 34 46.95 13.92 -49.35
CA VAL A 34 47.08 13.43 -47.97
C VAL A 34 47.21 14.61 -47.02
N LEU A 35 46.36 14.62 -45.99
CA LEU A 35 46.28 15.68 -45.00
C LEU A 35 47.19 15.35 -43.82
N GLY A 36 48.34 16.00 -43.67
CA GLY A 36 49.24 15.77 -42.53
C GLY A 36 50.10 14.51 -42.61
N GLU A 37 51.07 14.42 -41.69
CA GLU A 37 51.85 13.22 -41.37
C GLU A 37 51.50 12.73 -39.95
N ALA A 38 51.58 11.42 -39.68
CA ALA A 38 51.26 10.87 -38.36
C ALA A 38 52.35 11.20 -37.32
N LEU A 39 51.98 11.90 -36.25
CA LEU A 39 52.86 12.20 -35.11
C LEU A 39 52.75 11.10 -34.05
N TYR A 40 53.82 10.83 -33.28
CA TYR A 40 53.85 9.79 -32.24
C TYR A 40 54.45 10.32 -30.93
N GLN A 41 54.01 9.77 -29.79
CA GLN A 41 54.51 10.03 -28.44
C GLN A 41 54.87 8.71 -27.71
N PRO A 42 55.83 8.72 -26.76
CA PRO A 42 56.16 7.54 -25.95
C PRO A 42 54.98 6.98 -25.13
N GLY A 43 54.90 5.64 -25.02
CA GLY A 43 53.93 4.93 -24.17
C GLY A 43 52.71 4.35 -24.89
N LEU A 44 51.79 3.77 -24.11
CA LEU A 44 50.51 3.20 -24.54
C LEU A 44 49.36 4.03 -24.00
N TRP A 45 48.29 4.17 -24.77
CA TRP A 45 47.02 4.61 -24.22
C TRP A 45 46.46 3.54 -23.30
N ALA A 46 46.08 3.90 -22.08
CA ALA A 46 45.49 3.01 -21.07
C ALA A 46 44.06 3.45 -20.72
N GLY A 47 43.27 2.51 -20.20
CA GLY A 47 41.97 2.81 -19.58
C GLY A 47 41.21 1.55 -19.17
N SER A 48 40.16 1.72 -18.37
CA SER A 48 39.34 0.61 -17.85
C SER A 48 37.95 0.55 -18.48
N VAL A 49 37.43 -0.66 -18.67
CA VAL A 49 36.07 -0.95 -19.13
C VAL A 49 35.40 -1.95 -18.19
N SER A 50 34.07 -1.92 -18.11
CA SER A 50 33.28 -2.84 -17.25
C SER A 50 33.28 -4.28 -17.77
N GLY A 51 33.22 -5.25 -16.86
CA GLY A 51 33.25 -6.69 -17.12
C GLY A 51 34.63 -7.31 -16.89
N SER A 52 34.68 -8.50 -16.29
CA SER A 52 35.92 -9.23 -15.98
C SER A 52 36.58 -9.91 -17.18
N THR A 53 35.88 -9.99 -18.31
CA THR A 53 36.38 -10.55 -19.58
C THR A 53 35.88 -9.71 -20.76
N ASN A 54 36.09 -8.39 -20.71
CA ASN A 54 35.63 -7.49 -21.77
C ASN A 54 36.69 -7.33 -22.87
N TRP A 55 36.51 -8.12 -23.93
CA TRP A 55 37.42 -8.22 -25.07
C TRP A 55 37.09 -7.31 -26.25
N THR A 56 35.93 -6.64 -26.20
CA THR A 56 35.35 -5.96 -27.37
C THR A 56 35.22 -4.45 -27.20
N SER A 57 35.04 -3.93 -25.98
CA SER A 57 34.91 -2.48 -25.78
C SER A 57 36.19 -1.75 -26.19
N PRO A 58 36.10 -0.63 -26.95
CA PRO A 58 37.27 0.18 -27.30
C PRO A 58 38.01 0.68 -26.05
N ASN A 59 39.33 0.83 -26.16
CA ASN A 59 40.11 1.49 -25.11
C ASN A 59 39.64 2.95 -24.98
N PRO A 60 39.22 3.41 -23.79
CA PRO A 60 38.81 4.80 -23.61
C PRO A 60 39.98 5.80 -23.67
N ARG A 61 41.23 5.32 -23.68
CA ARG A 61 42.45 6.15 -23.84
C ARG A 61 42.50 7.30 -22.84
N THR A 62 42.25 7.00 -21.58
CA THR A 62 42.15 8.01 -20.51
C THR A 62 43.49 8.62 -20.14
N GLU A 63 44.59 7.88 -20.34
CA GLU A 63 45.93 8.34 -20.03
C GLU A 63 46.99 7.60 -20.85
N ILE A 64 48.19 8.18 -20.93
CA ILE A 64 49.37 7.50 -21.47
C ILE A 64 50.13 6.86 -20.32
N GLN A 65 50.34 5.55 -20.40
CA GLN A 65 51.18 4.81 -19.48
C GLN A 65 52.42 4.28 -20.22
N PRO A 66 53.56 4.13 -19.53
CA PRO A 66 54.78 3.62 -20.16
C PRO A 66 54.67 2.15 -20.62
N GLY A 67 53.67 1.40 -20.16
CA GLY A 67 53.42 -0.01 -20.51
C GLY A 67 52.13 -0.52 -19.84
N PRO A 68 51.86 -1.84 -19.84
CA PRO A 68 50.67 -2.42 -19.22
C PRO A 68 50.73 -2.46 -17.68
N THR A 69 50.75 -1.29 -17.04
CA THR A 69 51.08 -1.13 -15.61
C THR A 69 50.17 -1.87 -14.65
N MET A 70 48.88 -2.02 -14.97
CA MET A 70 47.91 -2.67 -14.08
C MET A 70 48.22 -4.15 -13.83
N CYS A 71 48.98 -4.80 -14.72
CA CYS A 71 49.44 -6.17 -14.49
C CYS A 71 50.46 -6.30 -13.35
N THR A 72 50.94 -5.17 -12.76
CA THR A 72 51.92 -5.14 -11.67
C THR A 72 51.28 -4.87 -10.30
N ILE A 73 49.97 -4.58 -10.26
CA ILE A 73 49.28 -4.10 -9.07
C ILE A 73 48.35 -5.19 -8.51
N SER A 74 48.47 -5.47 -7.21
CA SER A 74 47.69 -6.50 -6.49
C SER A 74 46.67 -5.94 -5.48
N THR A 75 46.35 -4.65 -5.54
CA THR A 75 45.45 -3.99 -4.58
C THR A 75 44.15 -3.55 -5.22
N LYS A 76 43.07 -3.60 -4.44
CA LYS A 76 41.77 -3.00 -4.74
C LYS A 76 41.54 -1.85 -3.74
N PRO A 77 41.59 -0.56 -4.13
CA PRO A 77 41.88 0.03 -5.45
C PRO A 77 43.37 -0.03 -5.87
N PRO A 78 43.75 0.28 -7.15
CA PRO A 78 42.92 0.82 -8.25
C PRO A 78 42.09 -0.23 -9.00
N TRP A 79 42.31 -1.52 -8.75
CA TRP A 79 41.42 -2.56 -9.28
C TRP A 79 40.05 -2.49 -8.63
N THR A 80 39.03 -2.75 -9.44
CA THR A 80 37.63 -2.94 -9.02
C THR A 80 37.15 -4.30 -9.49
N ASP A 81 36.20 -4.89 -8.76
CA ASP A 81 35.58 -6.15 -9.17
C ASP A 81 34.90 -6.00 -10.55
N ASN A 82 34.91 -7.08 -11.33
CA ASN A 82 34.30 -7.17 -12.65
C ASN A 82 34.75 -6.05 -13.59
N THR A 83 36.07 -5.84 -13.72
CA THR A 83 36.66 -4.76 -14.52
C THR A 83 37.77 -5.30 -15.43
N THR A 84 37.91 -4.74 -16.64
CA THR A 84 39.01 -5.02 -17.56
C THR A 84 39.80 -3.76 -17.85
N TRP A 85 41.12 -3.80 -17.69
CA TRP A 85 42.03 -2.74 -18.14
C TRP A 85 42.55 -3.03 -19.54
N VAL A 86 42.57 -2.01 -20.38
CA VAL A 86 42.91 -2.06 -21.81
C VAL A 86 44.07 -1.12 -22.10
N TYR A 87 45.04 -1.62 -22.85
CA TYR A 87 46.22 -0.87 -23.29
C TYR A 87 46.32 -0.95 -24.81
N THR A 88 46.49 0.18 -25.51
CA THR A 88 46.61 0.23 -26.98
C THR A 88 47.71 1.18 -27.43
N GLY A 89 48.45 0.80 -28.46
CA GLY A 89 49.49 1.62 -29.08
C GLY A 89 50.27 0.76 -30.07
N GLU A 90 51.57 1.00 -30.17
CA GLU A 90 52.49 0.18 -30.94
C GLU A 90 53.60 -0.34 -30.05
N ILE A 91 54.00 -1.60 -30.27
CA ILE A 91 55.18 -2.22 -29.65
C ILE A 91 56.31 -2.35 -30.67
N TYR A 92 57.55 -2.11 -30.26
CA TYR A 92 58.71 -2.28 -31.12
C TYR A 92 59.37 -3.65 -30.95
N PHE A 93 59.65 -4.32 -32.06
CA PHE A 93 60.51 -5.51 -32.10
C PHE A 93 61.80 -5.20 -32.89
N PRO A 94 62.97 -5.51 -32.33
CA PRO A 94 64.25 -5.14 -32.96
C PRO A 94 64.66 -6.03 -34.14
N ALA A 95 64.09 -7.23 -34.27
CA ALA A 95 64.42 -8.21 -35.31
C ALA A 95 63.25 -9.16 -35.56
N ASP A 96 63.23 -9.78 -36.76
CA ASP A 96 62.33 -10.90 -37.07
C ASP A 96 62.66 -12.10 -36.17
N GLY A 97 61.65 -12.81 -35.67
CA GLY A 97 61.87 -14.01 -34.86
C GLY A 97 60.66 -14.51 -34.10
N MET A 98 60.85 -15.60 -33.34
CA MET A 98 59.84 -16.09 -32.40
C MET A 98 59.89 -15.28 -31.11
N VAL A 99 58.73 -14.80 -30.65
CA VAL A 99 58.58 -14.08 -29.39
C VAL A 99 57.56 -14.80 -28.53
N SER A 100 57.89 -15.02 -27.25
CA SER A 100 56.96 -15.59 -26.28
C SER A 100 56.35 -14.48 -25.41
N PHE A 101 55.03 -14.48 -25.30
CA PHE A 101 54.26 -13.64 -24.38
C PHE A 101 53.80 -14.50 -23.21
N GLY A 102 54.11 -14.07 -21.99
CA GLY A 102 53.73 -14.78 -20.77
C GLY A 102 52.74 -13.99 -19.93
N LYS A 103 51.72 -14.68 -19.42
CA LYS A 103 50.82 -14.21 -18.36
C LYS A 103 51.01 -15.04 -17.12
N SER A 104 51.25 -14.37 -16.01
CA SER A 104 51.12 -14.90 -14.66
C SER A 104 50.36 -13.89 -13.81
N PHE A 105 49.08 -13.74 -14.12
CA PHE A 105 48.18 -12.75 -13.53
C PHE A 105 46.95 -13.50 -13.00
N ASP A 106 46.41 -13.12 -11.85
CA ASP A 106 45.15 -13.65 -11.34
C ASP A 106 43.99 -13.27 -12.28
N ASP A 107 42.98 -14.11 -12.42
CA ASP A 107 41.89 -13.98 -13.43
C ASP A 107 42.33 -14.07 -14.91
N SER A 108 42.06 -13.04 -15.72
CA SER A 108 41.96 -13.17 -17.19
C SER A 108 42.88 -12.21 -17.95
N TYR A 109 43.31 -12.60 -19.15
CA TYR A 109 44.01 -11.71 -20.08
C TYR A 109 43.72 -12.04 -21.55
N GLN A 110 43.84 -11.01 -22.40
CA GLN A 110 43.86 -11.15 -23.85
C GLN A 110 44.95 -10.27 -24.45
N LEU A 111 45.67 -10.78 -25.45
CA LEU A 111 46.67 -10.04 -26.22
C LEU A 111 46.31 -10.07 -27.71
N LYS A 112 46.45 -8.92 -28.38
CA LYS A 112 46.38 -8.77 -29.82
C LYS A 112 47.64 -8.09 -30.37
N LEU A 113 48.04 -8.53 -31.55
CA LEU A 113 49.12 -7.93 -32.34
C LEU A 113 48.64 -7.75 -33.79
N ASP A 114 48.83 -6.56 -34.36
CA ASP A 114 48.39 -6.21 -35.73
C ASP A 114 46.91 -6.51 -35.99
N GLY A 115 46.09 -6.28 -34.96
CA GLY A 115 44.65 -6.53 -34.97
C GLY A 115 44.26 -8.00 -34.76
N ASN A 116 45.20 -8.95 -34.77
CA ASN A 116 44.93 -10.38 -34.58
C ASN A 116 45.01 -10.79 -33.11
N VAL A 117 44.07 -11.60 -32.63
CA VAL A 117 44.12 -12.17 -31.27
C VAL A 117 45.23 -13.22 -31.20
N VAL A 118 46.25 -12.93 -30.41
CA VAL A 118 47.39 -13.82 -30.17
C VAL A 118 47.03 -14.86 -29.11
N VAL A 119 46.38 -14.44 -28.03
CA VAL A 119 45.94 -15.33 -26.94
C VAL A 119 44.78 -14.74 -26.17
N THR A 120 43.86 -15.60 -25.75
CA THR A 120 42.86 -15.32 -24.72
C THR A 120 42.96 -16.41 -23.67
N HIS A 121 43.06 -16.03 -22.40
CA HIS A 121 43.14 -16.99 -21.31
C HIS A 121 42.39 -16.45 -20.10
N THR A 122 41.39 -17.20 -19.65
CA THR A 122 40.41 -16.77 -18.65
C THR A 122 40.55 -17.48 -17.31
N THR A 123 41.48 -18.44 -17.19
CA THR A 123 41.70 -19.18 -15.96
C THR A 123 42.50 -18.34 -14.96
N TYR A 124 41.90 -18.11 -13.79
CA TYR A 124 42.51 -17.46 -12.64
C TYR A 124 43.64 -18.30 -12.04
N ASN A 125 44.59 -17.68 -11.33
CA ASN A 125 45.72 -18.37 -10.70
C ASN A 125 46.45 -19.38 -11.61
N ALA A 126 46.68 -19.02 -12.87
CA ALA A 126 47.32 -19.89 -13.84
C ALA A 126 48.26 -19.12 -14.78
N ILE A 127 49.41 -19.73 -15.07
CA ILE A 127 50.39 -19.24 -16.03
C ILE A 127 49.99 -19.68 -17.44
N SER A 128 50.06 -18.74 -18.39
CA SER A 128 49.86 -18.99 -19.82
C SER A 128 51.03 -18.43 -20.62
N VAL A 129 51.52 -19.19 -21.59
CA VAL A 129 52.61 -18.78 -22.47
C VAL A 129 52.21 -19.05 -23.91
N THR A 130 52.36 -18.03 -24.76
CA THR A 130 52.09 -18.13 -26.19
C THR A 130 53.30 -17.66 -26.97
N THR A 131 53.76 -18.45 -27.94
CA THR A 131 54.90 -18.12 -28.79
C THR A 131 54.45 -17.95 -30.23
N ILE A 132 54.76 -16.81 -30.85
CA ILE A 132 54.41 -16.49 -32.24
C ILE A 132 55.59 -15.88 -33.00
N PRO A 133 55.64 -16.01 -34.33
CA PRO A 133 56.56 -15.23 -35.15
C PRO A 133 56.12 -13.75 -35.19
N VAL A 134 57.09 -12.84 -35.14
CA VAL A 134 56.92 -11.39 -35.35
C VAL A 134 57.99 -10.89 -36.32
N THR A 135 57.73 -9.77 -36.99
CA THR A 135 58.73 -9.07 -37.83
C THR A 135 59.37 -7.91 -37.07
N ALA A 136 60.48 -7.41 -37.58
CA ALA A 136 61.15 -6.23 -37.06
C ALA A 136 60.32 -4.97 -37.36
N GLY A 137 60.28 -4.05 -36.40
CA GLY A 137 59.61 -2.76 -36.53
C GLY A 137 58.54 -2.52 -35.48
N TRP A 138 57.69 -1.52 -35.75
CA TRP A 138 56.55 -1.16 -34.91
C TRP A 138 55.32 -1.95 -35.33
N HIS A 139 54.69 -2.59 -34.35
CA HIS A 139 53.51 -3.42 -34.52
C HIS A 139 52.34 -2.88 -33.72
N GLN A 140 51.11 -2.95 -34.23
CA GLN A 140 49.95 -2.54 -33.44
C GLN A 140 49.80 -3.49 -32.25
N PHE A 141 49.63 -2.93 -31.06
CA PHE A 141 49.63 -3.67 -29.81
C PHE A 141 48.37 -3.37 -29.01
N GLU A 142 47.66 -4.42 -28.58
CA GLU A 142 46.59 -4.31 -27.58
C GLU A 142 46.72 -5.43 -26.54
N VAL A 143 46.75 -5.09 -25.25
CA VAL A 143 46.67 -6.08 -24.17
C VAL A 143 45.60 -5.70 -23.16
N ARG A 144 44.89 -6.71 -22.67
CA ARG A 144 43.78 -6.58 -21.74
C ARG A 144 43.99 -7.48 -20.52
N PHE A 145 43.72 -6.95 -19.33
CA PHE A 145 43.76 -7.69 -18.06
C PHE A 145 42.41 -7.54 -17.38
N GLY A 146 41.75 -8.66 -17.13
CA GLY A 146 40.42 -8.69 -16.54
C GLY A 146 40.45 -9.21 -15.11
N GLN A 147 39.65 -8.60 -14.25
CA GLN A 147 39.48 -8.92 -12.85
C GLN A 147 38.01 -9.31 -12.61
N GLY A 148 37.80 -10.51 -12.08
CA GLY A 148 36.51 -11.05 -11.64
C GLY A 148 36.11 -10.59 -10.24
N THR A 149 36.00 -11.55 -9.33
CA THR A 149 35.79 -11.31 -7.90
C THR A 149 36.92 -12.01 -7.13
N GLY A 150 37.30 -11.49 -5.95
CA GLY A 150 38.37 -12.08 -5.13
C GLY A 150 39.74 -11.41 -5.27
N GLY A 151 40.82 -12.19 -5.43
CA GLY A 151 42.20 -11.70 -5.55
C GLY A 151 42.49 -11.06 -6.91
N VAL A 152 43.52 -10.20 -7.00
CA VAL A 152 43.95 -9.55 -8.26
C VAL A 152 45.47 -9.37 -8.30
N GLY A 153 46.04 -9.27 -9.49
CA GLY A 153 47.44 -8.90 -9.70
C GLY A 153 48.32 -10.07 -10.15
N PRO A 154 49.66 -9.90 -10.13
CA PRO A 154 50.60 -10.98 -10.40
C PRO A 154 50.31 -12.24 -9.57
N TYR A 155 50.32 -13.39 -10.24
CA TYR A 155 50.13 -14.70 -9.64
C TYR A 155 51.48 -15.41 -9.43
N SER A 156 51.66 -16.04 -8.26
CA SER A 156 52.83 -16.86 -7.94
C SER A 156 52.90 -18.10 -8.83
N PRO A 157 54.07 -18.48 -9.40
CA PRO A 157 55.42 -18.12 -8.96
C PRO A 157 56.03 -16.83 -9.53
N TRP A 158 55.34 -16.06 -10.38
CA TRP A 158 55.90 -14.79 -10.86
C TRP A 158 55.71 -13.67 -9.82
N THR A 159 56.73 -12.85 -9.62
CA THR A 159 56.70 -11.72 -8.67
C THR A 159 56.92 -10.39 -9.38
N GLY A 160 56.16 -9.36 -9.01
CA GLY A 160 56.33 -7.98 -9.49
C GLY A 160 55.56 -7.62 -10.78
N PHE A 161 55.40 -8.55 -11.72
CA PHE A 161 54.60 -8.32 -12.94
C PHE A 161 53.85 -9.58 -13.37
N GLY A 162 52.63 -9.39 -13.87
CA GLY A 162 51.77 -10.45 -14.39
C GLY A 162 51.84 -10.64 -15.91
N PHE A 163 52.59 -9.79 -16.61
CA PHE A 163 52.82 -9.88 -18.06
C PHE A 163 54.27 -9.62 -18.41
N GLY A 164 54.83 -10.43 -19.31
CA GLY A 164 56.19 -10.25 -19.78
C GLY A 164 56.41 -10.80 -21.20
N ILE A 165 57.52 -10.38 -21.79
CA ILE A 165 57.95 -10.76 -23.14
C ILE A 165 59.33 -11.43 -23.09
N ASP A 166 59.48 -12.54 -23.81
CA ASP A 166 60.75 -13.20 -24.10
C ASP A 166 61.05 -13.10 -25.61
N LEU A 167 61.99 -12.23 -25.97
CA LEU A 167 62.41 -12.00 -27.36
C LEU A 167 63.15 -13.19 -27.99
N LEU A 168 63.52 -14.21 -27.20
CA LEU A 168 64.14 -15.45 -27.71
C LEU A 168 63.09 -16.54 -28.02
N GLY A 169 61.82 -16.32 -27.69
CA GLY A 169 60.74 -17.23 -28.06
C GLY A 169 60.82 -18.61 -27.41
N ARG A 170 61.36 -18.73 -26.18
CA ARG A 170 61.66 -20.04 -25.56
C ARG A 170 60.44 -20.82 -25.10
N GLY A 171 59.27 -20.18 -25.00
CA GLY A 171 58.00 -20.83 -24.64
C GLY A 171 57.97 -21.44 -23.22
N SER A 172 58.84 -21.01 -22.31
CA SER A 172 58.98 -21.54 -20.95
C SER A 172 58.10 -20.78 -19.95
N THR A 173 57.67 -21.41 -18.86
CA THR A 173 56.92 -20.74 -17.77
C THR A 173 57.82 -20.04 -16.73
N SER A 174 59.15 -20.12 -16.88
CA SER A 174 60.10 -19.51 -15.93
C SER A 174 60.16 -17.99 -16.07
N GLN A 175 59.88 -17.24 -15.00
CA GLN A 175 59.89 -15.77 -15.01
C GLN A 175 61.25 -15.19 -15.45
N SER A 176 62.36 -15.87 -15.14
CA SER A 176 63.72 -15.41 -15.45
C SER A 176 63.99 -15.14 -16.93
N TYR A 177 63.12 -15.64 -17.81
CA TYR A 177 63.23 -15.48 -19.26
C TYR A 177 62.42 -14.31 -19.81
N TYR A 178 61.58 -13.68 -18.98
CA TYR A 178 60.69 -12.60 -19.39
C TYR A 178 61.15 -11.26 -18.85
N VAL A 179 61.03 -10.24 -19.68
CA VAL A 179 61.14 -8.84 -19.28
C VAL A 179 59.77 -8.17 -19.29
N TYR A 180 59.53 -7.26 -18.35
CA TYR A 180 58.34 -6.40 -18.37
C TYR A 180 58.60 -5.24 -19.35
N PRO A 181 57.90 -5.18 -20.50
CA PRO A 181 58.10 -4.11 -21.46
C PRO A 181 57.55 -2.79 -20.89
N SER A 182 58.36 -1.73 -20.90
CA SER A 182 57.91 -0.38 -20.54
C SER A 182 58.85 0.71 -21.08
N GLY A 183 58.30 1.88 -21.40
CA GLY A 183 59.05 3.05 -21.84
C GLY A 183 59.08 3.26 -23.37
N PRO A 184 59.74 4.34 -23.82
CA PRO A 184 59.74 4.80 -25.22
C PRO A 184 60.35 3.79 -26.20
N ASP A 185 61.29 2.96 -25.74
CA ASP A 185 61.96 1.96 -26.58
C ASP A 185 61.06 0.76 -26.88
N TRP A 186 60.04 0.54 -26.04
CA TRP A 186 59.08 -0.54 -26.19
C TRP A 186 57.80 -0.07 -26.83
N PHE A 187 57.27 1.07 -26.38
CA PHE A 187 55.92 1.50 -26.72
C PHE A 187 55.86 2.94 -27.19
N ARG A 188 55.04 3.16 -28.23
CA ARG A 188 54.61 4.49 -28.65
C ARG A 188 53.13 4.50 -28.99
N ALA A 189 52.53 5.68 -29.00
CA ALA A 189 51.16 5.90 -29.40
C ALA A 189 51.07 7.09 -30.35
N ALA A 190 50.11 7.08 -31.28
CA ALA A 190 49.88 8.22 -32.17
C ALA A 190 49.45 9.47 -31.38
N ALA A 191 50.00 10.63 -31.75
CA ALA A 191 49.72 11.95 -31.20
C ALA A 191 48.68 12.70 -32.07
N PRO A 192 47.62 13.28 -31.48
CA PRO A 192 46.62 14.08 -32.21
C PRO A 192 47.20 15.35 -32.86
N SER A 193 46.66 15.74 -34.03
CA SER A 193 47.00 16.97 -34.78
C SER A 193 45.78 17.59 -35.47
N THR A 194 45.81 18.91 -35.74
CA THR A 194 44.75 19.64 -36.46
C THR A 194 45.31 20.41 -37.65
N LEU A 195 44.54 20.51 -38.74
CA LEU A 195 44.96 21.15 -40.00
C LEU A 195 43.90 22.13 -40.53
N ASP A 196 44.07 23.43 -40.28
CA ASP A 196 43.11 24.46 -40.72
C ASP A 196 43.51 25.12 -42.04
N MET A 197 42.79 24.80 -43.12
CA MET A 197 43.03 25.32 -44.48
C MET A 197 41.86 26.19 -44.96
N VAL A 198 42.17 27.24 -45.72
CA VAL A 198 41.17 28.15 -46.32
C VAL A 198 40.90 27.84 -47.80
N ASN A 199 41.62 26.89 -48.36
CA ASN A 199 41.57 26.56 -49.79
C ASN A 199 40.21 25.98 -50.17
N ASN A 200 39.70 26.42 -51.32
CA ASN A 200 38.56 25.77 -51.97
C ASN A 200 39.03 24.46 -52.63
N ILE A 201 38.21 23.43 -52.63
CA ILE A 201 38.47 22.18 -53.35
C ILE A 201 37.51 22.07 -54.54
N VAL A 202 38.06 21.77 -55.71
CA VAL A 202 37.29 21.52 -56.93
C VAL A 202 37.57 20.11 -57.43
N VAL A 203 36.55 19.27 -57.46
CA VAL A 203 36.63 17.85 -57.87
C VAL A 203 36.05 17.70 -59.28
N SER A 204 36.93 17.62 -60.27
CA SER A 204 36.58 17.54 -61.70
C SER A 204 36.77 16.14 -62.30
N ALA A 205 37.41 15.22 -61.58
CA ALA A 205 37.47 13.79 -61.88
C ALA A 205 37.37 12.98 -60.56
N ASN A 206 37.29 11.65 -60.63
CA ASN A 206 37.32 10.81 -59.43
C ASN A 206 38.64 11.05 -58.68
N ALA A 207 38.61 11.26 -57.37
CA ALA A 207 39.80 11.61 -56.61
C ALA A 207 39.75 11.08 -55.18
N THR A 208 40.92 10.96 -54.53
CA THR A 208 41.03 10.51 -53.14
C THR A 208 41.65 11.58 -52.25
N ILE A 209 41.08 11.75 -51.06
CA ILE A 209 41.70 12.46 -49.94
C ILE A 209 42.00 11.44 -48.84
N GLU A 210 43.24 11.35 -48.41
CA GLU A 210 43.67 10.50 -47.30
C GLU A 210 43.86 11.37 -46.05
N VAL A 211 43.12 11.04 -44.99
CA VAL A 211 43.10 11.77 -43.72
C VAL A 211 43.62 10.81 -42.65
N PRO A 212 44.91 10.83 -42.29
CA PRO A 212 45.49 9.95 -41.28
C PRO A 212 44.73 10.03 -39.93
N THR A 213 44.67 8.92 -39.18
CA THR A 213 44.02 8.84 -37.86
C THR A 213 44.57 9.83 -36.83
N ALA A 214 45.82 10.28 -37.00
CA ALA A 214 46.43 11.30 -36.17
C ALA A 214 45.85 12.70 -36.43
N VAL A 215 45.20 12.95 -37.57
CA VAL A 215 44.53 14.22 -37.88
C VAL A 215 43.12 14.18 -37.32
N THR A 216 42.99 14.69 -36.10
CA THR A 216 41.72 14.69 -35.36
C THR A 216 40.73 15.73 -35.87
N ALA A 217 41.20 16.76 -36.59
CA ALA A 217 40.37 17.70 -37.33
C ALA A 217 41.12 18.38 -38.48
N SER A 218 40.49 18.53 -39.64
CA SER A 218 40.98 19.40 -40.71
C SER A 218 39.83 20.22 -41.29
N THR A 219 40.08 21.47 -41.70
CA THR A 219 39.07 22.40 -42.24
C THR A 219 39.50 22.93 -43.59
N PHE A 220 38.55 23.14 -44.51
CA PHE A 220 38.74 23.67 -45.86
C PHE A 220 37.65 24.70 -46.20
N GLY A 221 37.89 25.48 -47.26
CA GLY A 221 36.94 26.46 -47.82
C GLY A 221 35.75 25.81 -48.52
N ASN A 222 35.37 26.31 -49.69
CA ASN A 222 34.24 25.75 -50.46
C ASN A 222 34.62 24.41 -51.11
N LEU A 223 33.64 23.51 -51.24
CA LEU A 223 33.80 22.26 -52.00
C LEU A 223 32.89 22.27 -53.22
N GLN A 224 33.46 22.20 -54.41
CA GLN A 224 32.70 21.98 -55.65
C GLN A 224 32.95 20.57 -56.15
N ILE A 225 31.89 19.78 -56.31
CA ILE A 225 31.98 18.41 -56.82
C ILE A 225 31.04 18.20 -58.01
N GLY A 226 31.64 17.62 -59.07
CA GLY A 226 31.00 17.27 -60.32
C GLY A 226 30.17 15.98 -60.26
N ALA A 227 29.97 15.35 -61.41
CA ALA A 227 29.53 13.97 -61.57
C ALA A 227 30.60 12.92 -61.18
N ASN A 228 31.37 13.18 -60.13
CA ASN A 228 32.57 12.42 -59.77
C ASN A 228 32.45 11.84 -58.36
N THR A 229 33.25 10.80 -58.08
CA THR A 229 33.43 10.25 -56.74
C THR A 229 34.60 10.95 -56.04
N LEU A 230 34.32 11.57 -54.90
CA LEU A 230 35.36 11.97 -53.94
C LEU A 230 35.48 10.89 -52.87
N LYS A 231 36.61 10.19 -52.86
CA LYS A 231 36.93 9.16 -51.88
C LYS A 231 37.67 9.76 -50.68
N LEU A 232 37.29 9.44 -49.45
CA LEU A 232 38.00 9.80 -48.24
C LEU A 232 38.45 8.55 -47.47
N THR A 233 39.70 8.51 -47.01
CA THR A 233 40.32 7.36 -46.33
C THR A 233 41.21 7.78 -45.15
N GLY A 234 41.86 6.85 -44.45
CA GLY A 234 42.92 7.13 -43.47
C GLY A 234 42.51 7.26 -42.00
N GLY A 235 41.21 7.41 -41.69
CA GLY A 235 40.65 7.35 -40.34
C GLY A 235 40.56 8.66 -39.53
N GLY A 236 41.00 9.80 -40.05
CA GLY A 236 40.87 11.12 -39.42
C GLY A 236 39.59 11.88 -39.81
N SER A 237 39.51 13.17 -39.46
CA SER A 237 38.35 14.03 -39.72
C SER A 237 38.65 15.16 -40.70
N PHE A 238 37.80 15.35 -41.71
CA PHE A 238 37.90 16.40 -42.73
C PHE A 238 36.60 17.20 -42.83
N THR A 239 36.70 18.52 -42.69
CA THR A 239 35.57 19.45 -42.60
C THR A 239 35.61 20.47 -43.72
N VAL A 240 34.46 20.70 -44.36
CA VAL A 240 34.23 21.76 -45.34
C VAL A 240 33.43 22.87 -44.65
N ASN A 241 34.07 23.99 -44.36
CA ASN A 241 33.42 25.14 -43.72
C ASN A 241 32.66 26.02 -44.71
N GLY A 242 33.11 26.04 -45.98
CA GLY A 242 32.46 26.77 -47.05
C GLY A 242 31.27 26.05 -47.68
N THR A 243 30.66 26.69 -48.67
CA THR A 243 29.54 26.10 -49.43
C THR A 243 29.99 24.84 -50.16
N THR A 244 29.15 23.81 -50.11
CA THR A 244 29.30 22.61 -50.95
C THR A 244 28.36 22.72 -52.15
N THR A 245 28.91 22.76 -53.37
CA THR A 245 28.14 22.93 -54.60
C THR A 245 28.21 21.67 -55.46
N PHE A 246 27.03 21.13 -55.81
CA PHE A 246 26.89 20.04 -56.78
C PHE A 246 26.79 20.62 -58.20
N ALA A 247 27.77 20.32 -59.06
CA ALA A 247 27.89 20.89 -60.41
C ALA A 247 27.90 19.79 -61.51
N GLY A 248 27.43 20.09 -62.72
CA GLY A 248 27.53 19.18 -63.88
C GLY A 248 26.47 18.06 -63.94
N PRO A 249 26.30 17.34 -65.07
CA PRO A 249 25.06 16.68 -65.50
C PRO A 249 24.61 15.42 -64.73
N ALA A 250 25.31 14.99 -63.68
CA ALA A 250 24.97 13.80 -62.90
C ALA A 250 25.36 13.94 -61.41
N ALA A 251 24.82 13.05 -60.57
CA ALA A 251 24.89 13.19 -59.11
C ALA A 251 26.30 12.92 -58.52
N PRO A 252 26.77 13.73 -57.56
CA PRO A 252 28.05 13.52 -56.88
C PRO A 252 28.02 12.33 -55.91
N GLU A 253 29.16 11.65 -55.76
CA GLU A 253 29.33 10.57 -54.78
C GLU A 253 30.44 10.90 -53.78
N PHE A 254 30.10 10.80 -52.48
CA PHE A 254 31.05 10.86 -51.38
C PHE A 254 31.30 9.43 -50.88
N ASN A 255 32.44 8.85 -51.25
CA ASN A 255 32.86 7.55 -50.75
C ASN A 255 33.77 7.72 -49.53
N VAL A 256 33.21 7.66 -48.33
CA VAL A 256 34.00 7.80 -47.09
C VAL A 256 34.23 6.42 -46.50
N GLU A 257 35.49 6.00 -46.36
CA GLU A 257 35.86 4.72 -45.77
C GLU A 257 35.98 4.80 -44.24
N GLY A 258 35.59 3.77 -43.51
CA GLY A 258 35.71 3.72 -42.06
C GLY A 258 37.18 3.56 -41.65
N PRO A 259 37.66 4.27 -40.61
CA PRO A 259 36.93 5.11 -39.65
C PRO A 259 36.89 6.62 -40.00
N THR A 260 37.12 7.03 -41.25
CA THR A 260 37.19 8.45 -41.65
C THR A 260 35.84 9.16 -41.49
N THR A 261 35.90 10.46 -41.14
CA THR A 261 34.74 11.36 -41.11
C THR A 261 34.91 12.54 -42.08
N LEU A 262 33.93 12.75 -42.95
CA LEU A 262 33.74 13.98 -43.74
C LEU A 262 32.64 14.80 -43.09
N ARG A 263 32.86 16.08 -42.79
CA ARG A 263 31.87 16.99 -42.22
C ARG A 263 31.60 18.16 -43.17
N LEU A 264 30.36 18.38 -43.57
CA LEU A 264 29.90 19.50 -44.37
C LEU A 264 29.24 20.53 -43.46
N ALA A 265 29.99 21.56 -43.08
CA ALA A 265 29.55 22.59 -42.14
C ALA A 265 28.93 23.82 -42.82
N GLY A 266 29.25 24.08 -44.08
CA GLY A 266 28.58 25.10 -44.90
C GLY A 266 27.36 24.58 -45.67
N GLN A 267 26.59 25.50 -46.25
CA GLN A 267 25.37 25.19 -47.00
C GLN A 267 25.65 24.29 -48.22
N ILE A 268 24.75 23.36 -48.50
CA ILE A 268 24.76 22.49 -49.69
C ILE A 268 23.77 23.04 -50.73
N LEU A 269 24.27 23.29 -51.94
CA LEU A 269 23.52 23.83 -53.08
C LEU A 269 23.61 22.89 -54.29
N ASP A 270 22.51 22.76 -55.04
CA ASP A 270 22.54 22.24 -56.41
C ASP A 270 22.43 23.39 -57.43
N MET A 271 22.97 23.20 -58.63
CA MET A 271 22.84 24.18 -59.72
C MET A 271 21.54 23.99 -60.53
N GLY A 272 20.42 23.65 -59.87
CA GLY A 272 19.08 23.62 -60.46
C GLY A 272 18.70 22.37 -61.24
N ALA A 273 19.40 21.24 -61.03
CA ALA A 273 19.22 20.02 -61.82
C ALA A 273 18.84 18.78 -60.98
N GLY A 274 18.34 18.97 -59.75
CA GLY A 274 17.82 17.89 -58.93
C GLY A 274 18.88 16.85 -58.60
N TYR A 275 20.10 17.28 -58.28
CA TYR A 275 21.19 16.37 -57.94
C TYR A 275 21.03 15.81 -56.53
N ARG A 276 21.27 14.51 -56.40
CA ARG A 276 21.15 13.79 -55.13
C ARG A 276 22.48 13.72 -54.40
N LEU A 277 22.43 13.77 -53.07
CA LEU A 277 23.57 13.46 -52.22
C LEU A 277 23.73 11.94 -52.12
N ARG A 278 24.78 11.37 -52.73
CA ARG A 278 25.10 9.94 -52.58
C ARG A 278 26.26 9.75 -51.61
N LYS A 279 26.04 8.96 -50.56
CA LYS A 279 27.07 8.54 -49.59
C LYS A 279 27.37 7.05 -49.75
N SER A 280 28.62 6.68 -49.97
CA SER A 280 29.10 5.29 -49.99
C SER A 280 30.36 5.12 -49.13
N GLY A 281 30.91 3.90 -49.07
CA GLY A 281 32.02 3.56 -48.16
C GLY A 281 31.58 3.40 -46.70
N THR A 282 32.41 2.79 -45.87
CA THR A 282 32.04 2.37 -44.50
C THR A 282 32.11 3.46 -43.42
N GLY A 283 32.66 4.63 -43.74
CA GLY A 283 32.89 5.76 -42.82
C GLY A 283 31.71 6.72 -42.71
N THR A 284 31.93 7.88 -42.07
CA THR A 284 30.88 8.85 -41.73
C THR A 284 30.93 10.09 -42.63
N LEU A 285 29.81 10.46 -43.24
CA LEU A 285 29.57 11.80 -43.79
C LEU A 285 28.60 12.51 -42.84
N GLU A 286 28.94 13.68 -42.35
CA GLU A 286 28.15 14.45 -41.40
C GLU A 286 27.78 15.81 -42.02
N VAL A 287 26.52 16.22 -41.95
CA VAL A 287 26.04 17.52 -42.43
C VAL A 287 25.61 18.32 -41.21
N THR A 288 26.28 19.45 -40.98
CA THR A 288 26.16 20.23 -39.73
C THR A 288 25.83 21.69 -39.95
N TYR A 289 25.45 22.06 -41.17
CA TYR A 289 24.97 23.40 -41.47
C TYR A 289 23.63 23.65 -40.72
N PRO A 290 23.52 24.71 -39.88
CA PRO A 290 22.35 24.96 -39.02
C PRO A 290 21.15 25.61 -39.72
N GLY A 291 21.11 25.58 -41.04
CA GLY A 291 20.03 26.13 -41.85
C GLY A 291 19.61 25.17 -42.97
N ASP A 292 18.75 25.65 -43.86
CA ASP A 292 18.19 24.81 -44.90
C ASP A 292 19.16 24.62 -46.08
N ASN A 293 19.40 23.36 -46.44
CA ASN A 293 20.07 23.00 -47.67
C ASN A 293 19.07 23.02 -48.83
N ALA A 294 19.48 23.58 -49.97
CA ALA A 294 18.58 23.90 -51.09
C ALA A 294 18.54 22.81 -52.19
N PHE A 295 19.37 21.77 -52.10
CA PHE A 295 19.39 20.71 -53.12
C PHE A 295 18.09 19.90 -53.11
N SER A 296 17.63 19.46 -54.28
CA SER A 296 16.26 18.91 -54.45
C SER A 296 16.24 17.47 -55.01
N GLY A 297 17.40 16.88 -55.29
CA GLY A 297 17.49 15.54 -55.87
C GLY A 297 17.33 14.37 -54.90
N GLY A 298 17.24 14.64 -53.60
CA GLY A 298 17.16 13.63 -52.55
C GLY A 298 18.51 13.07 -52.09
N VAL A 299 18.47 11.96 -51.38
CA VAL A 299 19.59 11.35 -50.67
C VAL A 299 19.64 9.84 -50.95
N ASP A 300 20.83 9.30 -51.14
CA ASP A 300 21.06 7.86 -51.17
C ASP A 300 22.27 7.49 -50.32
N VAL A 301 21.99 6.81 -49.21
CA VAL A 301 23.00 6.27 -48.30
C VAL A 301 23.26 4.83 -48.74
N ALA A 302 24.26 4.66 -49.59
CA ALA A 302 24.68 3.38 -50.15
C ALA A 302 25.62 2.57 -49.26
N GLY A 303 26.20 3.19 -48.21
CA GLY A 303 27.05 2.52 -47.23
C GLY A 303 27.57 3.46 -46.13
N GLY A 304 27.95 2.88 -44.99
CA GLY A 304 28.47 3.64 -43.85
C GLY A 304 27.42 4.56 -43.23
N VAL A 305 27.84 5.66 -42.59
CA VAL A 305 26.95 6.58 -41.89
C VAL A 305 26.81 7.90 -42.65
N LEU A 306 25.58 8.34 -42.92
CA LEU A 306 25.25 9.74 -43.21
C LEU A 306 24.60 10.34 -41.96
N ALA A 307 25.18 11.38 -41.37
CA ALA A 307 24.70 12.01 -40.15
C ALA A 307 24.14 13.42 -40.43
N ALA A 308 22.86 13.65 -40.15
CA ALA A 308 22.23 14.97 -40.15
C ALA A 308 22.28 15.52 -38.72
N ALA A 309 23.26 16.39 -38.43
CA ALA A 309 23.61 16.79 -37.06
C ALA A 309 23.28 18.25 -36.72
N ALA A 310 22.41 18.89 -37.49
CA ALA A 310 21.98 20.28 -37.29
C ALA A 310 20.47 20.42 -37.52
N PRO A 311 19.81 21.50 -37.05
CA PRO A 311 18.38 21.71 -37.29
C PRO A 311 18.06 22.25 -38.69
N GLY A 312 16.80 22.14 -39.11
CA GLY A 312 16.29 22.61 -40.40
C GLY A 312 16.28 21.53 -41.49
N ARG A 313 16.15 21.94 -42.76
CA ARG A 313 16.18 21.03 -43.93
C ARG A 313 17.60 20.58 -44.27
N VAL A 314 18.18 19.76 -43.40
CA VAL A 314 19.58 19.33 -43.52
C VAL A 314 19.80 18.44 -44.74
N LEU A 315 18.80 17.65 -45.13
CA LEU A 315 18.92 16.69 -46.24
C LEU A 315 18.20 17.16 -47.52
N GLY A 316 18.08 18.47 -47.68
CA GLY A 316 17.62 19.10 -48.92
C GLY A 316 16.16 19.55 -48.91
N ALA A 317 15.77 20.25 -49.96
CA ALA A 317 14.43 20.82 -50.15
C ALA A 317 13.46 19.90 -50.92
N GLY A 318 13.86 18.65 -51.23
CA GLY A 318 13.01 17.67 -51.94
C GLY A 318 13.77 16.42 -52.40
N GLY A 319 13.03 15.46 -52.97
CA GLY A 319 13.55 14.21 -53.55
C GLY A 319 13.45 12.98 -52.63
N PRO A 320 13.81 11.77 -53.09
CA PRO A 320 13.69 10.54 -52.30
C PRO A 320 14.86 10.37 -51.33
N ILE A 321 14.61 9.85 -50.13
CA ILE A 321 15.66 9.31 -49.25
C ILE A 321 15.71 7.80 -49.45
N ASN A 322 16.89 7.26 -49.75
CA ASN A 322 17.11 5.83 -49.85
C ASN A 322 18.26 5.41 -48.93
N VAL A 323 17.98 4.58 -47.93
CA VAL A 323 19.01 3.97 -47.08
C VAL A 323 19.15 2.53 -47.52
N ARG A 324 20.31 2.18 -48.08
CA ARG A 324 20.59 0.85 -48.63
C ARG A 324 20.99 -0.14 -47.51
N PRO A 325 21.01 -1.45 -47.79
CA PRO A 325 21.50 -2.43 -46.84
C PRO A 325 22.89 -2.07 -46.31
N GLN A 326 23.12 -2.31 -45.02
CA GLN A 326 24.39 -2.00 -44.32
C GLN A 326 24.76 -0.52 -44.26
N ALA A 327 23.86 0.39 -44.64
CA ALA A 327 24.03 1.82 -44.48
C ALA A 327 23.24 2.35 -43.27
N THR A 328 23.63 3.52 -42.75
CA THR A 328 22.95 4.19 -41.64
C THR A 328 22.72 5.66 -41.95
N LEU A 329 21.46 6.11 -41.87
CA LEU A 329 21.13 7.52 -41.72
C LEU A 329 21.02 7.85 -40.22
N ARG A 330 21.94 8.64 -39.69
CA ARG A 330 21.93 9.12 -38.30
C ARG A 330 21.36 10.53 -38.22
N VAL A 331 20.41 10.80 -37.33
CA VAL A 331 19.90 12.14 -37.05
C VAL A 331 20.32 12.51 -35.63
N SER A 332 21.10 13.58 -35.51
CA SER A 332 21.74 13.97 -34.26
C SER A 332 21.92 15.48 -34.09
N PRO A 333 20.88 16.31 -34.31
CA PRO A 333 20.94 17.76 -34.03
C PRO A 333 21.12 18.04 -32.54
N THR A 334 21.40 19.31 -32.20
CA THR A 334 21.33 19.80 -30.82
C THR A 334 19.98 19.40 -30.20
N ALA A 335 20.01 18.97 -28.93
CA ALA A 335 18.83 18.46 -28.26
C ALA A 335 17.70 19.50 -28.23
N GLY A 336 16.47 19.06 -28.51
CA GLY A 336 15.29 19.93 -28.66
C GLY A 336 15.13 20.58 -30.03
N ALA A 337 16.06 20.36 -30.96
CA ALA A 337 15.98 20.89 -32.32
C ALA A 337 15.49 19.82 -33.32
N THR A 338 14.83 20.27 -34.39
CA THR A 338 14.22 19.39 -35.40
C THR A 338 15.00 19.42 -36.71
N VAL A 339 15.29 18.23 -37.24
CA VAL A 339 15.67 18.01 -38.63
C VAL A 339 14.41 17.78 -39.44
N ASP A 340 14.09 18.71 -40.32
CA ASP A 340 12.95 18.64 -41.22
C ASP A 340 13.30 17.78 -42.45
N LEU A 341 12.65 16.62 -42.53
CA LEU A 341 12.69 15.66 -43.63
C LEU A 341 11.30 15.53 -44.29
N ALA A 342 10.34 16.39 -43.98
CA ALA A 342 8.95 16.25 -44.44
C ALA A 342 8.78 16.51 -45.95
N MET A 343 9.71 17.27 -46.53
CA MET A 343 9.76 17.60 -47.95
C MET A 343 10.23 16.44 -48.85
N VAL A 344 10.63 15.31 -48.26
CA VAL A 344 11.05 14.14 -49.05
C VAL A 344 9.86 13.55 -49.80
N THR A 345 10.11 13.14 -51.04
CA THR A 345 9.05 12.57 -51.91
C THR A 345 8.70 11.14 -51.50
N THR A 346 9.71 10.33 -51.20
CA THR A 346 9.59 8.97 -50.66
C THR A 346 10.74 8.72 -49.68
N ALA A 347 10.51 7.82 -48.71
CA ALA A 347 11.56 7.35 -47.81
C ALA A 347 11.64 5.82 -47.93
N ALA A 348 12.74 5.34 -48.49
CA ALA A 348 13.07 3.93 -48.57
C ALA A 348 14.15 3.56 -47.55
N ASN A 349 13.92 2.52 -46.75
CA ASN A 349 14.89 2.01 -45.79
C ASN A 349 15.08 0.49 -45.91
N ASP A 350 16.20 0.10 -46.50
CA ASP A 350 16.71 -1.27 -46.50
C ASP A 350 17.92 -1.42 -45.55
N GLY A 351 18.29 -0.36 -44.82
CA GLY A 351 19.39 -0.29 -43.85
C GLY A 351 18.93 0.19 -42.48
N VAL A 352 19.63 1.16 -41.88
CA VAL A 352 19.32 1.70 -40.54
C VAL A 352 19.02 3.20 -40.61
N ILE A 353 17.92 3.63 -40.00
CA ILE A 353 17.69 5.05 -39.65
C ILE A 353 17.78 5.15 -38.13
N ARG A 354 18.65 6.03 -37.61
CA ARG A 354 18.94 6.16 -36.18
C ARG A 354 18.86 7.61 -35.73
N VAL A 355 18.03 7.93 -34.75
CA VAL A 355 18.03 9.27 -34.11
C VAL A 355 18.74 9.17 -32.78
N THR A 356 19.79 9.96 -32.58
CA THR A 356 20.59 9.94 -31.34
C THR A 356 20.41 11.19 -30.48
N SER A 357 19.82 12.27 -31.01
CA SER A 357 19.43 13.49 -30.27
C SER A 357 18.41 14.31 -31.09
N GLY A 358 17.59 15.14 -30.45
CA GLY A 358 16.59 16.01 -31.11
C GLY A 358 15.52 15.27 -31.94
N VAL A 359 14.88 15.93 -32.91
CA VAL A 359 13.74 15.36 -33.65
C VAL A 359 14.09 15.11 -35.12
N ALA A 360 13.73 13.93 -35.65
CA ALA A 360 13.69 13.67 -37.09
C ALA A 360 12.22 13.71 -37.57
N ASP A 361 11.85 14.69 -38.39
CA ASP A 361 10.47 14.86 -38.87
C ASP A 361 10.33 14.43 -40.33
N PHE A 362 9.76 13.25 -40.58
CA PHE A 362 9.53 12.75 -41.94
C PHE A 362 8.17 13.18 -42.52
N GLY A 363 7.41 14.00 -41.78
CA GLY A 363 6.05 14.37 -42.14
C GLY A 363 5.13 13.14 -42.31
N PRO A 364 4.17 13.17 -43.25
CA PRO A 364 3.16 12.11 -43.42
C PRO A 364 3.63 10.91 -44.23
N LYS A 365 4.95 10.70 -44.38
CA LYS A 365 5.50 9.70 -45.29
C LYS A 365 5.65 8.34 -44.61
N VAL A 366 5.22 7.29 -45.30
CA VAL A 366 5.52 5.91 -44.92
C VAL A 366 6.97 5.61 -45.30
N ILE A 367 7.77 5.20 -44.32
CA ILE A 367 9.09 4.63 -44.58
C ILE A 367 8.87 3.17 -44.99
N ALA A 368 9.20 2.84 -46.22
CA ALA A 368 9.02 1.49 -46.78
C ALA A 368 10.37 0.90 -47.20
N PRO A 369 10.50 -0.42 -47.38
CA PRO A 369 11.63 -0.97 -48.13
C PRO A 369 11.61 -0.49 -49.59
N SER A 370 12.76 -0.51 -50.27
CA SER A 370 12.83 -0.09 -51.68
C SER A 370 12.11 -1.06 -52.61
N ALA A 371 11.58 -0.59 -53.74
CA ALA A 371 10.87 -1.46 -54.68
C ALA A 371 11.83 -2.43 -55.40
N GLY A 372 11.68 -3.74 -55.18
CA GLY A 372 12.39 -4.80 -55.90
C GLY A 372 12.59 -6.08 -55.08
N PRO A 373 13.12 -7.16 -55.69
CA PRO A 373 13.51 -8.36 -54.95
C PRO A 373 14.68 -8.03 -54.02
N HIS A 374 14.41 -8.00 -52.72
CA HIS A 374 15.47 -7.86 -51.72
C HIS A 374 16.26 -9.17 -51.69
N PRO A 375 17.60 -9.13 -51.83
CA PRO A 375 18.40 -10.33 -51.70
C PRO A 375 18.14 -10.93 -50.32
N LEU A 376 17.79 -12.22 -50.30
CA LEU A 376 17.74 -13.04 -49.09
C LEU A 376 19.14 -13.02 -48.46
N GLN A 377 19.41 -12.02 -47.63
CA GLN A 377 20.57 -11.98 -46.77
C GLN A 377 20.11 -12.41 -45.38
N PRO A 378 20.84 -13.32 -44.72
CA PRO A 378 20.49 -13.85 -43.41
C PRO A 378 20.85 -12.80 -42.35
N LEU A 379 19.98 -11.83 -42.15
CA LEU A 379 19.87 -11.14 -40.88
C LEU A 379 18.43 -11.38 -40.44
N SER A 380 18.32 -12.02 -39.27
CA SER A 380 17.08 -12.44 -38.61
C SER A 380 15.87 -11.61 -39.02
N PRO A 381 14.77 -12.21 -39.52
CA PRO A 381 13.56 -11.49 -39.95
C PRO A 381 12.78 -10.80 -38.81
N LEU A 382 13.48 -10.39 -37.73
CA LEU A 382 12.99 -9.72 -36.54
C LEU A 382 13.94 -8.60 -36.07
N VAL A 383 14.53 -7.84 -36.99
CA VAL A 383 15.10 -6.52 -36.65
C VAL A 383 14.50 -5.46 -37.56
N GLU A 384 13.17 -5.44 -37.63
CA GLU A 384 12.44 -4.21 -37.90
C GLU A 384 12.18 -3.56 -36.53
N TYR A 385 13.09 -2.66 -36.15
CA TYR A 385 13.02 -1.92 -34.89
C TYR A 385 11.81 -0.96 -34.91
N TYR A 386 10.64 -1.45 -34.50
CA TYR A 386 9.68 -0.65 -33.75
C TYR A 386 9.77 -1.12 -32.30
N ALA A 387 10.50 -0.35 -31.48
CA ALA A 387 10.83 -0.73 -30.12
C ALA A 387 9.58 -0.91 -29.25
N LYS A 388 9.53 -2.01 -28.50
CA LYS A 388 8.64 -2.14 -27.35
C LYS A 388 9.20 -1.30 -26.19
N PRO A 389 8.36 -0.78 -25.28
CA PRO A 389 8.80 -0.07 -24.07
C PRO A 389 9.77 -0.83 -23.15
N SER A 390 10.03 -2.13 -23.38
CA SER A 390 10.96 -2.95 -22.60
C SER A 390 12.41 -2.95 -23.12
N ASP A 391 12.69 -2.40 -24.31
CA ASP A 391 14.05 -2.34 -24.88
C ASP A 391 14.80 -1.04 -24.55
N VAL A 392 14.59 -0.51 -23.33
CA VAL A 392 15.30 0.66 -22.75
C VAL A 392 16.75 0.32 -22.36
N GLY A 393 17.41 -0.50 -23.18
CA GLY A 393 18.84 -0.83 -23.09
C GLY A 393 19.66 -0.31 -24.27
N ALA A 394 19.02 0.27 -25.30
CA ALA A 394 19.70 1.03 -26.36
C ALA A 394 19.06 2.41 -26.65
N ALA A 395 18.08 2.80 -25.85
CA ALA A 395 17.74 4.18 -25.55
C ALA A 395 17.71 4.28 -24.02
N ASP A 396 18.66 4.99 -23.43
CA ASP A 396 18.68 5.27 -22.00
C ASP A 396 17.54 6.26 -21.68
N PHE A 397 16.46 5.77 -21.05
CA PHE A 397 15.41 6.61 -20.45
C PHE A 397 15.53 6.65 -18.91
N GLY A 398 16.71 6.36 -18.38
CA GLY A 398 16.99 6.29 -16.95
C GLY A 398 17.86 7.43 -16.44
N THR A 399 17.21 8.46 -15.91
CA THR A 399 17.73 9.53 -15.02
C THR A 399 18.28 10.83 -15.64
N ALA A 400 17.57 11.92 -15.28
CA ALA A 400 18.00 13.32 -15.12
C ALA A 400 18.38 14.18 -16.35
N ASN A 401 17.47 15.10 -16.70
CA ASN A 401 17.68 16.45 -17.24
C ASN A 401 18.69 16.64 -18.40
N ALA A 402 18.25 16.43 -19.66
CA ALA A 402 18.46 17.32 -20.84
C ALA A 402 18.14 16.59 -22.18
N GLY A 403 16.97 16.89 -22.78
CA GLY A 403 16.71 16.77 -24.23
C GLY A 403 16.75 15.37 -24.90
N ASN A 404 15.61 14.68 -24.98
CA ASN A 404 15.47 13.36 -25.63
C ASN A 404 15.26 13.42 -27.15
N ALA A 405 15.76 12.39 -27.84
CA ALA A 405 15.67 12.15 -29.28
C ALA A 405 14.32 11.54 -29.70
N TYR A 406 13.66 12.02 -30.77
CA TYR A 406 12.38 11.49 -31.28
C TYR A 406 12.35 11.37 -32.81
N ILE A 407 11.74 10.32 -33.35
CA ILE A 407 11.26 10.30 -34.75
C ILE A 407 9.79 10.76 -34.70
N ARG A 408 9.44 11.82 -35.42
CA ARG A 408 8.08 12.34 -35.52
C ARG A 408 7.43 11.80 -36.80
N PHE A 409 6.43 10.94 -36.65
CA PHE A 409 5.56 10.48 -37.73
C PHE A 409 4.26 11.29 -37.68
N GLU A 410 4.14 12.35 -38.49
CA GLU A 410 2.91 13.14 -38.58
C GLU A 410 1.98 12.56 -39.66
N ASN A 411 1.36 11.41 -39.35
CA ASN A 411 -0.01 11.06 -39.75
C ASN A 411 -0.34 9.69 -39.18
N ALA A 412 -0.77 9.70 -37.94
CA ALA A 412 -0.79 8.52 -37.10
C ALA A 412 -2.04 7.62 -37.27
N ASN A 413 -2.57 7.51 -38.50
CA ASN A 413 -3.80 6.76 -38.73
C ASN A 413 -3.63 5.30 -39.13
N ASN A 414 -2.42 4.74 -39.24
CA ASN A 414 -2.29 3.32 -39.60
C ASN A 414 -1.09 2.65 -38.91
N PHE A 415 -1.39 1.53 -38.25
CA PHE A 415 -0.48 0.43 -37.92
C PHE A 415 0.37 0.48 -36.63
N ILE A 416 -0.25 0.22 -35.47
CA ILE A 416 0.41 -0.43 -34.30
C ILE A 416 1.18 0.52 -33.32
N THR A 417 0.56 1.62 -32.91
CA THR A 417 0.57 2.13 -31.51
C THR A 417 -0.47 3.26 -31.41
N PRO A 418 -1.11 3.47 -30.25
CA PRO A 418 -2.07 4.55 -30.07
C PRO A 418 -1.36 5.87 -30.32
N VAL A 419 -1.86 6.62 -31.28
CA VAL A 419 -1.63 8.06 -31.30
C VAL A 419 -2.16 8.63 -29.97
N PRO A 420 -1.49 9.61 -29.34
CA PRO A 420 -2.21 10.76 -28.79
C PRO A 420 -2.68 11.61 -29.98
N GLY A 421 -3.55 11.02 -30.75
CA GLY A 421 -4.44 11.59 -31.73
C GLY A 421 -5.74 11.17 -31.11
N PRO A 422 -6.57 12.17 -30.81
CA PRO A 422 -7.06 12.41 -29.46
C PRO A 422 -7.61 11.11 -28.89
N GLY A 423 -7.25 10.71 -27.69
CA GLY A 423 -7.48 9.31 -27.34
C GLY A 423 -7.32 9.18 -25.86
N SER A 424 -8.31 8.59 -25.23
CA SER A 424 -8.23 8.33 -23.81
C SER A 424 -7.56 6.98 -23.61
N SER A 425 -6.52 6.97 -22.80
CA SER A 425 -5.96 5.74 -22.25
C SER A 425 -6.32 5.67 -20.77
N GLY A 426 -6.52 4.46 -20.28
CA GLY A 426 -6.88 4.22 -18.89
C GLY A 426 -6.62 2.78 -18.50
N THR A 427 -6.46 2.55 -17.21
CA THR A 427 -6.33 1.19 -16.67
C THR A 427 -7.71 0.65 -16.32
N LEU A 428 -8.03 -0.57 -16.75
CA LEU A 428 -9.19 -1.29 -16.24
C LEU A 428 -8.94 -1.56 -14.75
N THR A 429 -9.78 -1.02 -13.86
CA THR A 429 -9.68 -1.29 -12.42
C THR A 429 -10.01 -2.75 -12.14
N ALA A 430 -9.44 -3.31 -11.07
CA ALA A 430 -9.69 -4.70 -10.68
C ALA A 430 -11.19 -5.00 -10.58
N GLY A 431 -11.65 -6.04 -11.27
CA GLY A 431 -13.07 -6.43 -11.36
C GLY A 431 -13.84 -5.81 -12.54
N THR A 432 -13.22 -4.97 -13.37
CA THR A 432 -13.85 -4.51 -14.62
C THR A 432 -13.81 -5.62 -15.67
N LEU A 433 -14.97 -6.04 -16.19
CA LEU A 433 -15.10 -7.09 -17.20
C LEU A 433 -14.99 -6.50 -18.63
N LEU A 434 -14.35 -7.24 -19.54
CA LEU A 434 -14.17 -6.88 -20.94
C LEU A 434 -15.43 -7.22 -21.74
N SER A 435 -16.47 -6.42 -21.51
CA SER A 435 -17.76 -6.43 -22.20
C SER A 435 -18.25 -5.00 -22.31
N PHE A 436 -18.16 -4.41 -23.51
CA PHE A 436 -18.47 -3.00 -23.73
C PHE A 436 -19.29 -2.80 -24.99
N ASP A 437 -20.28 -1.91 -24.92
CA ASP A 437 -20.83 -1.27 -26.11
C ASP A 437 -20.05 0.01 -26.45
N ALA A 438 -20.28 0.58 -27.64
CA ALA A 438 -19.57 1.80 -28.04
C ALA A 438 -19.89 3.03 -27.18
N ASN A 439 -21.05 3.10 -26.51
CA ASN A 439 -21.36 4.20 -25.61
C ASN A 439 -20.51 4.11 -24.33
N ALA A 440 -20.38 2.92 -23.75
CA ALA A 440 -19.52 2.67 -22.60
C ALA A 440 -18.05 2.93 -22.93
N LEU A 441 -17.60 2.60 -24.15
CA LEU A 441 -16.26 2.96 -24.62
C LEU A 441 -16.10 4.49 -24.73
N ASN A 442 -17.11 5.20 -25.23
CA ASN A 442 -17.11 6.66 -25.35
C ASN A 442 -17.11 7.36 -23.99
N ASP A 443 -17.91 6.89 -23.03
CA ASP A 443 -17.95 7.44 -21.67
C ASP A 443 -16.61 7.23 -20.96
N ARG A 444 -16.02 6.03 -21.08
CA ARG A 444 -14.69 5.73 -20.53
C ARG A 444 -13.59 6.56 -21.19
N SER A 445 -13.81 6.98 -22.43
CA SER A 445 -12.89 7.86 -23.12
C SER A 445 -13.13 9.36 -22.85
N GLY A 446 -14.08 9.70 -21.98
CA GLY A 446 -14.43 11.09 -21.67
C GLY A 446 -15.21 11.79 -22.79
N GLY A 447 -15.97 11.02 -23.58
CA GLY A 447 -16.73 11.48 -24.74
C GLY A 447 -15.90 11.59 -26.02
N TYR A 448 -14.71 10.97 -26.06
CA TYR A 448 -13.73 11.20 -27.11
C TYR A 448 -14.22 10.83 -28.52
N PHE A 449 -14.99 9.75 -28.68
CA PHE A 449 -15.47 9.29 -29.98
C PHE A 449 -16.59 10.15 -30.55
N GLY A 450 -17.18 11.07 -29.76
CA GLY A 450 -18.26 11.96 -30.20
C GLY A 450 -19.57 11.26 -30.61
N GLY A 451 -19.65 9.93 -30.41
CA GLY A 451 -20.73 9.08 -30.87
C GLY A 451 -20.42 7.59 -30.63
N ASN A 452 -21.20 6.72 -31.28
CA ASN A 452 -21.22 5.27 -31.00
C ASN A 452 -20.97 4.39 -32.25
N THR A 453 -20.44 4.98 -33.31
CA THR A 453 -20.01 4.31 -34.56
C THR A 453 -18.55 4.66 -34.82
N GLN A 454 -17.85 3.88 -35.67
CA GLN A 454 -16.43 4.11 -35.99
C GLN A 454 -15.52 4.09 -34.75
N VAL A 455 -15.72 3.10 -33.86
CA VAL A 455 -14.98 2.97 -32.60
C VAL A 455 -13.95 1.85 -32.69
N GLY A 456 -12.72 2.13 -32.26
CA GLY A 456 -11.66 1.12 -32.10
C GLY A 456 -11.20 1.05 -30.65
N ALA A 457 -10.91 -0.15 -30.16
CA ALA A 457 -10.36 -0.35 -28.82
C ALA A 457 -9.38 -1.52 -28.79
N ALA A 458 -8.40 -1.45 -27.89
CA ALA A 458 -7.46 -2.52 -27.63
C ALA A 458 -7.19 -2.65 -26.12
N TRP A 459 -7.02 -3.88 -25.67
CA TRP A 459 -6.65 -4.21 -24.30
C TRP A 459 -5.40 -5.05 -24.30
N LEU A 460 -4.47 -4.73 -23.39
CA LEU A 460 -3.21 -5.43 -23.19
C LEU A 460 -3.07 -5.77 -21.70
N GLY A 461 -2.59 -6.97 -21.40
CA GLY A 461 -2.31 -7.39 -20.03
C GLY A 461 -1.52 -8.68 -19.95
N THR A 462 -1.51 -9.27 -18.76
CA THR A 462 -0.90 -10.57 -18.48
C THR A 462 -1.92 -11.52 -17.88
N ILE A 463 -1.79 -12.81 -18.20
CA ILE A 463 -2.58 -13.91 -17.67
C ILE A 463 -1.65 -14.93 -17.00
N GLN A 464 -1.98 -15.37 -15.79
CA GLN A 464 -1.20 -16.36 -15.04
C GLN A 464 -1.83 -17.74 -15.22
N VAL A 465 -1.02 -18.76 -15.52
CA VAL A 465 -1.42 -20.17 -15.63
C VAL A 465 -0.63 -21.00 -14.61
N GLY A 466 -1.28 -21.94 -13.93
CA GLY A 466 -0.66 -22.78 -12.90
C GLY A 466 -0.17 -22.02 -11.66
N GLY A 467 0.62 -22.68 -10.80
CA GLY A 467 1.27 -22.05 -9.64
C GLY A 467 0.33 -21.45 -8.58
N GLY A 468 -0.93 -21.91 -8.51
CA GLY A 468 -1.97 -21.34 -7.65
C GLY A 468 -2.89 -20.31 -8.34
N SER A 469 -2.70 -20.05 -9.63
CA SER A 469 -3.65 -19.31 -10.47
C SER A 469 -5.00 -20.05 -10.60
N PRO A 470 -6.14 -19.34 -10.72
CA PRO A 470 -7.43 -19.93 -11.07
C PRO A 470 -7.45 -20.66 -12.43
N ILE A 471 -6.44 -20.45 -13.28
CA ILE A 471 -6.31 -21.12 -14.58
C ILE A 471 -5.28 -22.25 -14.41
N PRO A 472 -5.71 -23.53 -14.37
CA PRO A 472 -4.77 -24.65 -14.28
C PRO A 472 -3.94 -24.78 -15.57
N GLU A 473 -2.80 -25.46 -15.48
CA GLU A 473 -2.08 -25.88 -16.68
C GLU A 473 -2.92 -26.86 -17.51
N GLY A 474 -2.81 -26.77 -18.83
CA GLY A 474 -3.58 -27.56 -19.79
C GLY A 474 -4.29 -26.70 -20.84
N TRP A 475 -5.28 -27.30 -21.50
CA TRP A 475 -6.07 -26.63 -22.52
C TRP A 475 -6.90 -25.49 -21.92
N VAL A 476 -6.95 -24.36 -22.62
CA VAL A 476 -7.77 -23.19 -22.29
C VAL A 476 -8.51 -22.76 -23.55
N THR A 477 -9.83 -22.59 -23.45
CA THR A 477 -10.67 -22.04 -24.49
C THR A 477 -10.84 -20.53 -24.28
N PHE A 478 -10.59 -19.74 -25.32
CA PHE A 478 -10.84 -18.32 -25.41
C PHE A 478 -11.95 -18.05 -26.42
N GLY A 479 -12.64 -16.93 -26.28
CA GLY A 479 -13.61 -16.50 -27.27
C GLY A 479 -13.76 -14.99 -27.33
N THR A 480 -14.18 -14.50 -28.48
CA THR A 480 -14.63 -13.11 -28.66
C THR A 480 -16.01 -13.09 -29.29
N ARG A 481 -16.81 -12.09 -28.90
CA ARG A 481 -18.07 -11.72 -29.54
C ARG A 481 -18.03 -10.25 -29.91
N SER A 482 -18.23 -9.93 -31.18
CA SER A 482 -18.26 -8.53 -31.62
C SER A 482 -19.18 -8.31 -32.82
N ASP A 483 -19.75 -7.10 -32.89
CA ASP A 483 -20.21 -6.50 -34.15
C ASP A 483 -18.99 -5.89 -34.84
N ASP A 484 -18.79 -6.19 -36.12
CA ASP A 484 -17.48 -6.11 -36.80
C ASP A 484 -16.35 -6.82 -36.05
N GLY A 485 -15.09 -6.47 -36.31
CA GLY A 485 -13.98 -7.37 -36.08
C GLY A 485 -13.41 -7.34 -34.67
N SER A 486 -13.05 -8.52 -34.17
CA SER A 486 -12.23 -8.67 -32.96
C SER A 486 -11.16 -9.75 -33.09
N SER A 487 -10.15 -9.70 -32.23
CA SER A 487 -9.08 -10.71 -32.16
C SER A 487 -8.58 -10.89 -30.73
N LEU A 488 -8.06 -12.08 -30.43
CA LEU A 488 -7.42 -12.39 -29.14
C LEU A 488 -6.12 -13.17 -29.35
N TYR A 489 -5.04 -12.68 -28.72
CA TYR A 489 -3.71 -13.27 -28.78
C TYR A 489 -3.23 -13.69 -27.39
N ILE A 490 -2.45 -14.77 -27.33
CA ILE A 490 -1.70 -15.21 -26.14
C ILE A 490 -0.25 -15.41 -26.55
N ASP A 491 0.70 -14.78 -25.87
CA ASP A 491 2.14 -14.89 -26.14
C ASP A 491 2.66 -16.26 -25.67
N LEU A 492 2.51 -17.28 -26.52
CA LEU A 492 2.72 -18.70 -26.20
C LEU A 492 4.19 -19.02 -25.97
N ASN A 493 5.08 -18.34 -26.69
CA ASN A 493 6.52 -18.55 -26.61
C ASN A 493 7.16 -17.68 -25.50
N ARG A 494 6.40 -16.76 -24.88
CA ARG A 494 6.81 -15.85 -23.81
C ARG A 494 7.98 -14.96 -24.22
N ASN A 495 7.99 -14.56 -25.49
CA ASN A 495 8.99 -13.65 -26.04
C ASN A 495 8.54 -12.18 -25.97
N ASP A 496 7.44 -11.92 -25.27
CA ASP A 496 6.84 -10.62 -25.06
C ASP A 496 6.26 -9.97 -26.33
N VAL A 497 6.21 -10.67 -27.46
CA VAL A 497 5.61 -10.27 -28.75
C VAL A 497 4.27 -11.02 -28.89
N PHE A 498 3.31 -10.47 -29.64
CA PHE A 498 2.22 -11.29 -30.19
C PHE A 498 2.48 -11.51 -31.67
N GLU A 499 2.77 -12.75 -32.02
CA GLU A 499 3.01 -13.19 -33.40
C GLU A 499 1.70 -13.69 -34.05
N ALA A 500 1.70 -13.82 -35.38
CA ALA A 500 0.54 -14.35 -36.08
C ALA A 500 0.20 -15.80 -35.66
N SER A 501 1.22 -16.58 -35.27
CA SER A 501 1.07 -17.94 -34.71
C SER A 501 0.47 -17.98 -33.32
N GLU A 502 0.33 -16.82 -32.67
CA GLU A 502 -0.16 -16.66 -31.30
C GLU A 502 -1.59 -16.08 -31.27
N LEU A 503 -2.19 -15.89 -32.45
CA LEU A 503 -3.60 -15.58 -32.62
C LEU A 503 -4.45 -16.78 -32.19
N VAL A 504 -5.08 -16.67 -31.03
CA VAL A 504 -5.92 -17.73 -30.49
C VAL A 504 -7.35 -17.61 -31.04
N VAL A 505 -7.92 -16.40 -31.06
CA VAL A 505 -9.27 -16.15 -31.61
C VAL A 505 -9.19 -15.17 -32.76
N ASN A 506 -9.58 -15.61 -33.95
CA ASN A 506 -9.71 -14.75 -35.13
C ASN A 506 -11.19 -14.49 -35.45
N ASN A 507 -11.67 -13.29 -35.10
CA ASN A 507 -12.98 -12.78 -35.49
C ASN A 507 -12.84 -11.50 -36.32
N LEU A 508 -11.78 -11.39 -37.14
CA LEU A 508 -11.54 -10.21 -37.97
C LEU A 508 -12.38 -10.31 -39.24
N ASN A 509 -13.28 -9.35 -39.47
CA ASN A 509 -13.93 -8.95 -40.73
C ASN A 509 -15.11 -8.01 -40.41
N THR A 510 -15.76 -7.45 -41.42
CA THR A 510 -17.02 -6.71 -41.25
C THR A 510 -18.18 -7.71 -41.19
N HIS A 511 -18.97 -7.69 -40.12
CA HIS A 511 -20.08 -8.62 -39.91
C HIS A 511 -21.03 -8.14 -38.80
N SER A 512 -22.24 -8.70 -38.74
CA SER A 512 -23.09 -8.57 -37.56
C SER A 512 -22.47 -9.29 -36.35
N ASN A 513 -22.97 -9.06 -35.14
CA ASN A 513 -22.61 -9.76 -33.91
C ASN A 513 -22.28 -11.25 -34.14
N GLN A 514 -21.00 -11.59 -34.04
CA GLN A 514 -20.48 -12.93 -34.30
C GLN A 514 -19.60 -13.39 -33.15
N GLU A 515 -19.76 -14.66 -32.77
CA GLU A 515 -18.98 -15.34 -31.74
C GLU A 515 -17.92 -16.23 -32.40
N ARG A 516 -16.68 -16.16 -31.91
CA ARG A 516 -15.60 -17.06 -32.32
C ARG A 516 -14.88 -17.61 -31.11
N LEU A 517 -14.47 -18.87 -31.22
CA LEU A 517 -13.72 -19.59 -30.20
C LEU A 517 -12.33 -19.94 -30.72
N GLY A 518 -11.39 -20.06 -29.79
CA GLY A 518 -10.02 -20.47 -30.01
C GLY A 518 -9.54 -21.28 -28.82
N VAL A 519 -8.74 -22.31 -29.05
CA VAL A 519 -8.26 -23.19 -27.98
C VAL A 519 -6.75 -23.29 -28.05
N VAL A 520 -6.10 -23.21 -26.89
CA VAL A 520 -4.64 -23.32 -26.80
C VAL A 520 -4.23 -24.07 -25.53
N ASN A 521 -3.13 -24.83 -25.62
CA ASN A 521 -2.58 -25.57 -24.48
C ASN A 521 -1.52 -24.72 -23.78
N LEU A 522 -1.71 -24.41 -22.50
CA LEU A 522 -0.83 -23.54 -21.73
C LEU A 522 -0.20 -24.30 -20.57
N THR A 523 1.12 -24.23 -20.43
CA THR A 523 1.84 -24.76 -19.27
C THR A 523 1.84 -23.73 -18.14
N ALA A 524 2.19 -24.13 -16.91
CA ALA A 524 2.33 -23.18 -15.82
C ALA A 524 3.31 -22.03 -16.17
N GLY A 525 2.90 -20.79 -15.92
CA GLY A 525 3.67 -19.57 -16.17
C GLY A 525 2.80 -18.34 -16.43
N THR A 526 3.45 -17.19 -16.59
CA THR A 526 2.80 -15.93 -16.98
C THR A 526 2.87 -15.79 -18.50
N TYR A 527 1.75 -15.42 -19.12
CA TYR A 527 1.64 -15.15 -20.54
C TYR A 527 1.13 -13.71 -20.74
N LYS A 528 1.55 -13.03 -21.81
CA LYS A 528 0.86 -11.81 -22.23
C LYS A 528 -0.43 -12.18 -22.95
N ILE A 529 -1.43 -11.30 -22.82
CA ILE A 529 -2.70 -11.40 -23.53
C ILE A 529 -3.05 -10.05 -24.18
N ALA A 530 -3.56 -10.09 -25.41
CA ALA A 530 -4.10 -8.93 -26.10
C ALA A 530 -5.48 -9.21 -26.70
N VAL A 531 -6.36 -8.22 -26.66
CA VAL A 531 -7.68 -8.23 -27.31
C VAL A 531 -7.82 -6.98 -28.16
N GLY A 532 -8.13 -7.14 -29.44
CA GLY A 532 -8.38 -6.04 -30.38
C GLY A 532 -9.84 -6.00 -30.83
N TYR A 533 -10.37 -4.81 -31.08
CA TYR A 533 -11.73 -4.57 -31.57
C TYR A 533 -11.80 -3.34 -32.48
N TYR A 534 -12.62 -3.44 -33.53
CA TYR A 534 -13.07 -2.28 -34.30
C TYR A 534 -14.55 -2.41 -34.65
N GLN A 535 -15.20 -1.26 -34.76
CA GLN A 535 -16.57 -1.11 -35.24
C GLN A 535 -16.64 -0.07 -36.34
N GLY A 536 -17.31 -0.42 -37.44
CA GLY A 536 -17.64 0.47 -38.54
C GLY A 536 -18.98 1.15 -38.32
N THR A 537 -20.07 0.43 -38.62
CA THR A 537 -21.46 0.93 -38.61
C THR A 537 -22.43 -0.18 -38.19
N GLY A 538 -23.53 0.12 -37.49
CA GLY A 538 -24.52 -0.90 -37.09
C GLY A 538 -24.70 -1.02 -35.58
N SER A 539 -24.82 -2.26 -35.08
CA SER A 539 -24.76 -2.52 -33.63
C SER A 539 -23.33 -2.23 -33.14
N HIS A 540 -23.03 -2.35 -31.85
CA HIS A 540 -21.73 -1.90 -31.35
C HIS A 540 -21.42 -2.57 -30.02
N PHE A 541 -20.69 -3.67 -30.08
CA PHE A 541 -20.44 -4.50 -28.91
C PHE A 541 -19.14 -5.26 -29.08
N VAL A 542 -18.38 -5.40 -28.00
CA VAL A 542 -17.28 -6.34 -27.88
C VAL A 542 -17.29 -7.00 -26.51
N GLU A 543 -17.09 -8.31 -26.51
CA GLU A 543 -16.90 -9.11 -25.30
C GLU A 543 -15.81 -10.16 -25.54
N ALA A 544 -14.89 -10.30 -24.59
CA ALA A 544 -13.87 -11.35 -24.58
C ALA A 544 -14.09 -12.28 -23.39
N ARG A 545 -14.00 -13.59 -23.63
CA ARG A 545 -14.25 -14.62 -22.63
C ARG A 545 -13.17 -15.71 -22.64
N MET A 546 -13.07 -16.46 -21.55
CA MET A 546 -12.21 -17.64 -21.43
C MET A 546 -12.78 -18.70 -20.47
N SER A 547 -12.32 -19.94 -20.60
CA SER A 547 -12.51 -21.02 -19.63
C SER A 547 -11.35 -22.01 -19.72
N PRO A 548 -10.87 -22.57 -18.59
CA PRO A 548 -10.06 -23.78 -18.61
C PRO A 548 -10.81 -24.93 -19.31
N GLY A 549 -10.07 -25.80 -19.99
CA GLY A 549 -10.57 -26.95 -20.73
C GLY A 549 -11.06 -26.63 -22.14
N PHE A 550 -11.68 -27.62 -22.77
CA PHE A 550 -12.38 -27.51 -24.05
C PHE A 550 -13.83 -27.12 -23.79
N VAL A 551 -14.25 -25.98 -24.30
CA VAL A 551 -15.62 -25.49 -24.21
C VAL A 551 -16.17 -25.29 -25.62
N ALA A 552 -17.35 -25.86 -25.89
CA ALA A 552 -17.92 -25.85 -27.23
C ALA A 552 -18.81 -24.62 -27.50
N SER A 553 -19.27 -23.92 -26.46
CA SER A 553 -20.15 -22.77 -26.56
C SER A 553 -19.52 -21.49 -25.98
N PHE A 554 -19.66 -20.37 -26.68
CA PHE A 554 -19.22 -19.06 -26.18
C PHE A 554 -19.93 -18.65 -24.87
N SER A 555 -21.19 -19.03 -24.70
CA SER A 555 -21.98 -18.71 -23.51
C SER A 555 -21.48 -19.39 -22.22
N GLU A 556 -20.72 -20.47 -22.35
CA GLU A 556 -20.14 -21.24 -21.23
C GLU A 556 -18.79 -20.65 -20.76
N LEU A 557 -18.21 -19.71 -21.51
CA LEU A 557 -16.98 -19.02 -21.13
C LEU A 557 -17.24 -17.86 -20.15
N SER A 558 -16.27 -17.59 -19.28
CA SER A 558 -16.27 -16.46 -18.35
C SER A 558 -15.72 -15.19 -18.99
N ILE A 559 -16.33 -14.03 -18.73
CA ILE A 559 -15.85 -12.74 -19.26
C ILE A 559 -14.48 -12.39 -18.68
N LEU A 560 -13.55 -11.95 -19.53
CA LEU A 560 -12.16 -11.68 -19.21
C LEU A 560 -12.00 -10.29 -18.54
N GLY A 561 -11.00 -10.10 -17.65
CA GLY A 561 -10.69 -8.79 -17.06
C GLY A 561 -9.58 -8.84 -15.98
N PRO A 562 -8.98 -7.69 -15.59
CA PRO A 562 -7.93 -7.66 -14.57
C PRO A 562 -8.50 -7.91 -13.18
N GLY A 563 -7.92 -8.88 -12.47
CA GLY A 563 -8.55 -9.40 -11.25
C GLY A 563 -9.96 -9.94 -11.50
N ALA A 564 -10.36 -10.16 -12.77
CA ALA A 564 -11.55 -10.92 -13.09
C ALA A 564 -11.27 -12.34 -12.65
N LYS A 565 -11.75 -12.60 -11.46
CA LYS A 565 -11.89 -13.94 -10.93
C LYS A 565 -12.88 -14.62 -11.88
N LEU A 566 -12.59 -15.85 -12.30
CA LEU A 566 -13.40 -16.61 -13.26
C LEU A 566 -14.90 -16.38 -13.02
N TYR A 567 -15.49 -15.45 -13.77
CA TYR A 567 -16.89 -15.10 -13.63
C TYR A 567 -17.67 -16.17 -14.37
N GLN A 568 -17.78 -17.32 -13.75
CA GLN A 568 -18.84 -18.24 -14.09
C GLN A 568 -20.07 -17.73 -13.32
N SER A 569 -21.22 -17.65 -13.97
CA SER A 569 -22.49 -17.43 -13.25
C SER A 569 -22.69 -18.47 -12.14
N ARG A 570 -21.98 -19.61 -12.23
CA ARG A 570 -21.86 -20.61 -11.18
C ARG A 570 -20.48 -21.24 -11.18
N VAL A 571 -19.76 -21.17 -10.05
CA VAL A 571 -18.59 -22.02 -9.78
C VAL A 571 -19.05 -23.14 -8.87
N ALA A 572 -19.03 -24.38 -9.35
CA ALA A 572 -19.38 -25.55 -8.56
C ALA A 572 -18.12 -26.38 -8.25
N ILE A 573 -17.87 -26.62 -6.97
CA ILE A 573 -16.83 -27.54 -6.49
C ILE A 573 -17.53 -28.84 -6.15
N GLU A 574 -17.21 -29.90 -6.88
CA GLU A 574 -17.80 -31.22 -6.67
C GLU A 574 -17.30 -31.89 -5.38
N ASN A 575 -17.99 -32.96 -5.00
CA ASN A 575 -17.64 -33.72 -3.80
C ASN A 575 -16.23 -34.30 -3.87
N ALA A 576 -15.48 -34.19 -2.78
CA ALA A 576 -14.07 -34.58 -2.66
C ALA A 576 -13.10 -33.88 -3.63
N SER A 577 -13.56 -32.88 -4.39
CA SER A 577 -12.72 -32.06 -5.25
C SER A 577 -12.16 -30.85 -4.49
N GLU A 578 -10.98 -30.39 -4.90
CA GLU A 578 -10.38 -29.15 -4.39
C GLU A 578 -10.22 -28.13 -5.50
N LEU A 579 -10.79 -26.93 -5.31
CA LEU A 579 -10.45 -25.75 -6.11
C LEU A 579 -9.41 -24.92 -5.36
N ARG A 580 -8.21 -24.79 -5.91
CA ARG A 580 -7.17 -23.89 -5.41
C ARG A 580 -7.15 -22.62 -6.25
N ALA A 581 -7.46 -21.48 -5.66
CA ALA A 581 -7.56 -20.22 -6.38
C ALA A 581 -6.95 -19.07 -5.57
N GLY A 582 -6.29 -18.14 -6.27
CA GLY A 582 -5.92 -16.85 -5.69
C GLY A 582 -7.14 -16.08 -5.18
N ALA A 583 -8.20 -16.03 -5.97
CA ALA A 583 -9.48 -15.43 -5.60
C ALA A 583 -10.60 -15.95 -6.52
N VAL A 584 -11.85 -15.98 -6.03
CA VAL A 584 -13.04 -16.45 -6.77
C VAL A 584 -14.11 -15.36 -6.81
N THR A 585 -14.65 -15.03 -8.00
CA THR A 585 -15.82 -14.16 -8.17
C THR A 585 -16.84 -14.93 -8.97
N THR A 586 -18.05 -15.04 -8.47
CA THR A 586 -19.13 -15.74 -9.16
C THR A 586 -20.47 -15.20 -8.71
N ASP A 587 -21.52 -15.37 -9.51
CA ASP A 587 -22.87 -15.13 -9.01
C ASP A 587 -23.29 -16.24 -8.04
N ILE A 588 -22.90 -17.50 -8.29
CA ILE A 588 -23.24 -18.64 -7.43
C ILE A 588 -21.98 -19.46 -7.15
N LEU A 589 -21.51 -19.44 -5.89
CA LEU A 589 -20.46 -20.35 -5.43
C LEU A 589 -21.10 -21.58 -4.81
N GLU A 590 -21.07 -22.71 -5.49
CA GLU A 590 -21.57 -23.98 -4.98
C GLU A 590 -20.42 -24.82 -4.43
N LEU A 591 -20.47 -25.09 -3.13
CA LEU A 591 -19.45 -25.83 -2.40
C LEU A 591 -19.99 -27.21 -2.03
N ASN A 592 -19.42 -28.26 -2.64
CA ASN A 592 -19.63 -29.66 -2.25
C ASN A 592 -18.31 -30.33 -1.81
N GLY A 593 -17.19 -29.60 -1.85
CA GLY A 593 -15.83 -30.09 -1.58
C GLY A 593 -14.97 -29.05 -0.86
N VAL A 594 -13.72 -28.88 -1.29
CA VAL A 594 -12.73 -27.97 -0.67
C VAL A 594 -12.43 -26.78 -1.58
N LEU A 595 -12.55 -25.57 -1.05
CA LEU A 595 -12.08 -24.33 -1.67
C LEU A 595 -10.84 -23.82 -0.91
N THR A 596 -9.70 -23.72 -1.58
CA THR A 596 -8.48 -23.16 -0.99
C THR A 596 -8.15 -21.80 -1.61
N LEU A 597 -8.22 -20.75 -0.80
CA LEU A 597 -8.00 -19.36 -1.17
C LEU A 597 -6.61 -18.91 -0.73
N ASN A 598 -5.63 -18.94 -1.64
CA ASN A 598 -4.21 -18.88 -1.31
C ASN A 598 -3.56 -17.49 -1.43
N ASN A 599 -4.28 -16.45 -1.85
CA ASN A 599 -3.74 -15.08 -1.93
C ASN A 599 -4.09 -14.26 -0.66
N PRO A 600 -3.11 -13.91 0.20
CA PRO A 600 -3.30 -13.20 1.47
C PRO A 600 -4.01 -11.84 1.38
N SER A 601 -3.98 -11.17 0.23
CA SER A 601 -4.52 -9.81 0.07
C SER A 601 -5.67 -9.71 -0.93
N ALA A 602 -6.18 -10.86 -1.37
CA ALA A 602 -7.30 -10.88 -2.30
C ALA A 602 -8.66 -10.91 -1.58
N ILE A 603 -9.64 -10.34 -2.26
CA ILE A 603 -11.05 -10.45 -1.92
C ILE A 603 -11.67 -11.42 -2.93
N SER A 604 -12.28 -12.51 -2.50
CA SER A 604 -13.20 -13.34 -3.28
C SER A 604 -14.64 -12.83 -3.08
N THR A 605 -15.50 -12.90 -4.09
CA THR A 605 -16.87 -12.37 -4.02
C THR A 605 -17.88 -13.32 -4.65
N ALA A 606 -18.84 -13.84 -3.89
CA ALA A 606 -19.96 -14.58 -4.43
C ALA A 606 -21.26 -13.77 -4.25
N ALA A 607 -22.11 -13.65 -5.27
CA ALA A 607 -23.42 -13.03 -5.05
C ALA A 607 -24.27 -13.93 -4.12
N ALA A 608 -24.35 -15.22 -4.44
CA ALA A 608 -24.89 -16.27 -3.61
C ALA A 608 -23.84 -17.37 -3.38
N MET A 609 -23.86 -18.00 -2.21
CA MET A 609 -23.05 -19.18 -1.93
C MET A 609 -23.97 -20.33 -1.51
N GLN A 610 -23.93 -21.45 -2.21
CA GLN A 610 -24.64 -22.68 -1.86
C GLN A 610 -23.65 -23.64 -1.19
N VAL A 611 -23.99 -24.15 -0.02
CA VAL A 611 -23.18 -25.15 0.68
C VAL A 611 -23.96 -26.45 0.70
N ASN A 612 -23.40 -27.52 0.17
CA ASN A 612 -24.02 -28.85 0.24
C ASN A 612 -23.13 -29.80 1.04
N GLY A 613 -23.77 -30.68 1.82
CA GLY A 613 -23.08 -31.65 2.66
C GLY A 613 -22.08 -30.99 3.63
N THR A 614 -20.87 -31.53 3.70
CA THR A 614 -19.76 -30.93 4.46
C THR A 614 -18.72 -30.40 3.49
N SER A 615 -18.55 -29.09 3.47
CA SER A 615 -17.59 -28.39 2.62
C SER A 615 -16.58 -27.61 3.44
N THR A 616 -15.41 -27.34 2.87
CA THR A 616 -14.33 -26.62 3.56
C THR A 616 -13.82 -25.45 2.73
N VAL A 617 -13.60 -24.30 3.37
CA VAL A 617 -12.88 -23.17 2.80
C VAL A 617 -11.60 -22.98 3.62
N ASN A 618 -10.44 -23.18 2.98
CA ASN A 618 -9.13 -22.90 3.55
C ASN A 618 -8.69 -21.49 3.15
N PHE A 619 -8.42 -20.64 4.12
CA PHE A 619 -7.98 -19.27 3.91
C PHE A 619 -6.48 -19.09 4.14
N ALA A 620 -5.83 -18.35 3.24
CA ALA A 620 -4.60 -17.64 3.55
C ALA A 620 -4.86 -16.46 4.50
N SER A 621 -3.82 -16.06 5.25
CA SER A 621 -3.89 -14.92 6.17
C SER A 621 -4.31 -13.65 5.47
N GLY A 622 -5.36 -12.98 5.95
CA GLY A 622 -5.84 -11.72 5.36
C GLY A 622 -6.81 -11.85 4.17
N HIS A 623 -7.01 -13.06 3.63
CA HIS A 623 -7.96 -13.25 2.53
C HIS A 623 -9.42 -13.01 2.98
N VAL A 624 -10.24 -12.40 2.14
CA VAL A 624 -11.67 -12.17 2.41
C VAL A 624 -12.54 -12.85 1.37
N LEU A 625 -13.41 -13.78 1.76
CA LEU A 625 -14.50 -14.29 0.91
C LEU A 625 -15.78 -13.54 1.27
N ARG A 626 -16.25 -12.68 0.38
CA ARG A 626 -17.45 -11.86 0.55
C ARG A 626 -18.67 -12.50 -0.12
N VAL A 627 -19.72 -12.76 0.63
CA VAL A 627 -21.04 -13.19 0.13
C VAL A 627 -21.98 -11.99 0.13
N ALA A 628 -22.32 -11.50 -1.06
CA ALA A 628 -22.97 -10.21 -1.23
C ALA A 628 -24.50 -10.23 -0.98
N ASN A 629 -25.19 -11.29 -1.43
CA ASN A 629 -26.66 -11.34 -1.43
C ASN A 629 -27.22 -12.47 -0.56
N ALA A 630 -26.71 -13.69 -0.69
CA ALA A 630 -27.32 -14.83 -0.03
C ALA A 630 -26.36 -15.98 0.30
N LEU A 631 -26.21 -16.27 1.60
CA LEU A 631 -25.51 -17.46 2.08
C LEU A 631 -26.48 -18.64 2.26
N ASN A 632 -26.07 -19.79 1.72
CA ASN A 632 -26.74 -21.08 1.76
C ASN A 632 -28.14 -21.09 1.10
N THR A 633 -28.15 -20.80 -0.20
CA THR A 633 -29.35 -20.66 -1.05
C THR A 633 -29.95 -21.95 -1.58
N GLY A 634 -29.45 -23.13 -1.20
CA GLY A 634 -29.99 -24.38 -1.73
C GLY A 634 -31.47 -24.57 -1.34
N THR A 635 -32.20 -25.32 -2.16
CA THR A 635 -33.65 -25.55 -2.00
C THR A 635 -33.99 -26.90 -1.36
N ASP A 636 -33.00 -27.78 -1.19
CA ASP A 636 -33.09 -29.09 -0.56
C ASP A 636 -33.10 -28.97 0.97
N ASN A 637 -34.00 -29.65 1.69
CA ASN A 637 -34.06 -29.57 3.17
C ASN A 637 -32.90 -30.30 3.89
N VAL A 638 -31.74 -30.48 3.25
CA VAL A 638 -30.58 -31.20 3.79
C VAL A 638 -29.68 -30.22 4.53
N ALA A 639 -29.34 -30.55 5.77
CA ALA A 639 -28.41 -29.77 6.58
C ALA A 639 -27.01 -29.73 5.95
N ALA A 640 -26.37 -28.55 5.99
CA ALA A 640 -25.04 -28.34 5.45
C ALA A 640 -24.05 -27.86 6.52
N THR A 641 -22.78 -28.17 6.35
CA THR A 641 -21.67 -27.73 7.18
C THR A 641 -20.61 -27.06 6.32
N LEU A 642 -20.23 -25.85 6.69
CA LEU A 642 -19.12 -25.11 6.09
C LEU A 642 -18.00 -24.97 7.12
N ASN A 643 -16.91 -25.69 6.92
CA ASN A 643 -15.68 -25.53 7.69
C ASN A 643 -14.90 -24.35 7.12
N LEU A 644 -14.58 -23.37 7.97
CA LEU A 644 -13.76 -22.21 7.65
C LEU A 644 -12.43 -22.39 8.38
N ALA A 645 -11.38 -22.72 7.64
CA ALA A 645 -10.07 -23.04 8.19
C ALA A 645 -9.05 -21.98 7.83
N GLY A 646 -8.21 -21.58 8.80
CA GLY A 646 -7.12 -20.63 8.60
C GLY A 646 -7.53 -19.16 8.78
N PRO A 647 -6.53 -18.24 8.84
CA PRO A 647 -6.68 -16.87 9.36
C PRO A 647 -7.33 -15.85 8.39
N GLY A 648 -8.24 -16.28 7.52
CA GLY A 648 -9.01 -15.40 6.64
C GLY A 648 -10.39 -15.04 7.19
N THR A 649 -11.15 -14.29 6.39
CA THR A 649 -12.49 -13.80 6.73
C THR A 649 -13.54 -14.27 5.73
N LEU A 650 -14.62 -14.90 6.20
CA LEU A 650 -15.89 -14.96 5.46
C LEU A 650 -16.71 -13.71 5.81
N GLN A 651 -16.85 -12.77 4.88
CA GLN A 651 -17.70 -11.60 5.01
C GLN A 651 -19.08 -11.89 4.44
N ILE A 652 -20.13 -11.60 5.19
CA ILE A 652 -21.52 -11.86 4.81
C ILE A 652 -22.28 -10.54 4.85
N ASP A 653 -22.54 -9.99 3.67
CA ASP A 653 -23.30 -8.75 3.49
C ASP A 653 -24.79 -9.02 3.22
N GLY A 654 -25.06 -10.16 2.57
CA GLY A 654 -26.40 -10.60 2.21
C GLY A 654 -26.71 -11.94 2.82
N TRP A 655 -27.80 -11.98 3.59
CA TRP A 655 -28.23 -13.14 4.35
C TRP A 655 -29.61 -13.61 3.89
N GLN A 656 -29.67 -14.73 3.16
CA GLN A 656 -30.93 -15.42 2.84
C GLN A 656 -30.70 -16.93 2.98
N ASN A 657 -30.91 -17.47 4.18
CA ASN A 657 -31.12 -18.90 4.30
C ASN A 657 -32.53 -19.19 3.81
N GLY A 658 -32.69 -20.16 2.91
CA GLY A 658 -33.94 -20.89 2.81
C GLY A 658 -34.25 -21.63 4.12
N ASN A 659 -35.21 -22.55 4.12
CA ASN A 659 -35.48 -23.42 5.28
C ASN A 659 -34.34 -24.42 5.62
N ARG A 660 -33.15 -24.28 5.02
CA ARG A 660 -31.99 -25.15 5.22
C ARG A 660 -31.18 -24.79 6.45
N ALA A 661 -30.84 -25.79 7.26
CA ALA A 661 -29.92 -25.62 8.37
C ALA A 661 -28.47 -25.54 7.86
N LEU A 662 -27.71 -24.54 8.32
CA LEU A 662 -26.28 -24.39 8.03
C LEU A 662 -25.46 -24.38 9.32
N THR A 663 -24.37 -25.12 9.37
CA THR A 663 -23.35 -24.97 10.43
C THR A 663 -22.14 -24.25 9.87
N LEU A 664 -21.76 -23.11 10.45
CA LEU A 664 -20.50 -22.41 10.18
C LEU A 664 -19.46 -22.82 11.22
N ASN A 665 -18.55 -23.71 10.85
CA ASN A 665 -17.51 -24.23 11.73
C ASN A 665 -16.22 -23.41 11.58
N LEU A 666 -15.81 -22.69 12.62
CA LEU A 666 -14.60 -21.87 12.61
C LEU A 666 -13.39 -22.64 13.15
N GLN A 667 -12.30 -22.65 12.39
CA GLN A 667 -11.00 -23.22 12.76
C GLN A 667 -9.91 -22.19 12.42
N ASP A 668 -9.65 -21.29 13.35
CA ASP A 668 -8.79 -20.11 13.24
C ASP A 668 -9.25 -19.07 12.20
N ALA A 669 -10.50 -19.15 11.76
CA ALA A 669 -11.10 -18.23 10.80
C ALA A 669 -11.97 -17.15 11.46
N ARG A 670 -12.20 -16.06 10.71
CA ARG A 670 -13.13 -14.98 11.05
C ARG A 670 -14.38 -15.04 10.18
N VAL A 671 -15.54 -14.79 10.77
CA VAL A 671 -16.78 -14.47 10.04
C VAL A 671 -17.17 -13.05 10.38
N LEU A 672 -17.38 -12.22 9.36
CA LEU A 672 -17.84 -10.84 9.49
C LEU A 672 -19.30 -10.75 9.04
N PHE A 673 -20.19 -10.35 9.93
CA PHE A 673 -21.61 -10.13 9.67
C PHE A 673 -21.89 -8.63 9.53
N ASN A 674 -22.26 -8.19 8.33
CA ASN A 674 -22.57 -6.78 8.05
C ASN A 674 -24.07 -6.45 7.99
N ARG A 675 -24.93 -7.45 8.15
CA ARG A 675 -26.39 -7.29 8.10
C ARG A 675 -27.09 -8.20 9.10
N SER A 676 -28.21 -7.73 9.66
CA SER A 676 -29.02 -8.51 10.59
C SER A 676 -29.72 -9.67 9.87
N GLY A 677 -29.77 -10.86 10.49
CA GLY A 677 -30.29 -12.10 9.88
C GLY A 677 -29.77 -13.35 10.62
N GLY A 678 -30.07 -14.57 10.14
CA GLY A 678 -29.42 -15.78 10.69
C GLY A 678 -30.26 -17.00 11.06
N LEU A 679 -31.59 -16.94 10.96
CA LEU A 679 -32.51 -17.78 11.77
C LEU A 679 -32.31 -19.31 11.72
N ASN A 680 -31.60 -19.85 10.73
CA ASN A 680 -31.34 -21.28 10.58
C ASN A 680 -29.85 -21.64 10.49
N THR A 681 -28.97 -20.80 11.04
CA THR A 681 -27.52 -21.07 11.07
C THR A 681 -27.03 -21.30 12.49
N THR A 682 -26.26 -22.37 12.67
CA THR A 682 -25.48 -22.61 13.88
C THR A 682 -24.06 -22.10 13.65
N LEU A 683 -23.58 -21.21 14.50
CA LEU A 683 -22.16 -20.87 14.54
C LEU A 683 -21.46 -21.86 15.47
N ALA A 684 -20.32 -22.41 15.06
CA ALA A 684 -19.63 -23.42 15.83
C ALA A 684 -18.11 -23.25 15.80
N VAL A 685 -17.46 -23.61 16.89
CA VAL A 685 -16.00 -23.75 16.98
C VAL A 685 -15.72 -25.19 17.44
N PRO A 686 -15.11 -26.05 16.60
CA PRO A 686 -14.81 -27.44 16.96
C PRO A 686 -13.89 -27.54 18.18
N ALA A 687 -13.89 -28.68 18.87
CA ALA A 687 -13.06 -28.92 20.07
C ALA A 687 -11.57 -28.62 19.81
N GLY A 688 -10.94 -27.88 20.73
CA GLY A 688 -9.55 -27.41 20.63
C GLY A 688 -9.31 -26.29 19.59
N GLY A 689 -10.33 -25.88 18.84
CA GLY A 689 -10.22 -24.82 17.82
C GLY A 689 -10.40 -23.41 18.37
N SER A 690 -10.07 -22.41 17.53
CA SER A 690 -10.40 -21.01 17.77
C SER A 690 -11.21 -20.42 16.62
N GLY A 691 -11.89 -19.31 16.83
CA GLY A 691 -12.61 -18.62 15.76
C GLY A 691 -13.02 -17.22 16.17
N THR A 692 -13.29 -16.36 15.19
CA THR A 692 -13.75 -14.98 15.43
C THR A 692 -15.08 -14.72 14.74
N ALA A 693 -16.05 -14.20 15.47
CA ALA A 693 -17.29 -13.63 14.95
C ALA A 693 -17.25 -12.11 15.10
N GLU A 694 -17.18 -11.39 13.99
CA GLU A 694 -17.27 -9.94 13.98
C GLU A 694 -18.65 -9.49 13.52
N VAL A 695 -19.28 -8.62 14.31
CA VAL A 695 -20.62 -8.11 13.98
C VAL A 695 -20.57 -6.60 13.82
N GLY A 696 -20.97 -6.11 12.64
CA GLY A 696 -20.95 -4.70 12.27
C GLY A 696 -21.80 -3.82 13.20
N SER A 697 -21.54 -2.51 13.18
CA SER A 697 -22.31 -1.55 13.99
C SER A 697 -23.79 -1.53 13.59
N GLY A 698 -24.69 -1.53 14.58
CA GLY A 698 -26.14 -1.57 14.36
C GLY A 698 -26.68 -2.91 13.83
N VAL A 699 -25.84 -3.96 13.76
CA VAL A 699 -26.22 -5.28 13.29
C VAL A 699 -26.56 -6.20 14.47
N THR A 700 -27.64 -6.96 14.36
CA THR A 700 -27.98 -8.07 15.27
C THR A 700 -28.10 -9.36 14.46
N VAL A 701 -27.21 -10.32 14.71
CA VAL A 701 -27.19 -11.61 14.04
C VAL A 701 -27.95 -12.62 14.88
N THR A 702 -29.08 -13.11 14.40
CA THR A 702 -29.93 -14.08 15.11
C THR A 702 -29.68 -15.48 14.59
N LEU A 703 -28.84 -16.26 15.27
CA LEU A 703 -28.47 -17.63 14.91
C LEU A 703 -29.45 -18.67 15.50
N ALA A 704 -29.59 -19.80 14.81
CA ALA A 704 -30.31 -20.98 15.33
C ALA A 704 -29.59 -21.62 16.53
N GLY A 705 -28.27 -21.49 16.58
CA GLY A 705 -27.49 -21.94 17.72
C GLY A 705 -26.05 -21.46 17.73
N LEU A 706 -25.40 -21.68 18.87
CA LEU A 706 -23.97 -21.42 19.08
C LEU A 706 -23.35 -22.63 19.80
N ASN A 707 -22.38 -23.29 19.15
CA ASN A 707 -21.70 -24.47 19.69
C ASN A 707 -20.21 -24.19 19.85
N VAL A 708 -19.70 -24.07 21.08
CA VAL A 708 -18.27 -23.92 21.35
C VAL A 708 -17.76 -25.23 21.95
N GLY A 709 -16.87 -25.92 21.22
CA GLY A 709 -16.31 -27.20 21.60
C GLY A 709 -15.46 -27.14 22.87
N ALA A 710 -15.10 -28.32 23.39
CA ALA A 710 -14.26 -28.43 24.57
C ALA A 710 -12.87 -27.81 24.32
N GLY A 711 -12.39 -27.00 25.25
CA GLY A 711 -11.12 -26.26 25.16
C GLY A 711 -11.06 -25.22 24.03
N SER A 712 -12.18 -24.89 23.38
CA SER A 712 -12.21 -24.01 22.22
C SER A 712 -12.47 -22.55 22.60
N THR A 713 -12.09 -21.61 21.74
CA THR A 713 -12.33 -20.18 21.95
C THR A 713 -13.10 -19.54 20.79
N LEU A 714 -14.26 -18.95 21.06
CA LEU A 714 -14.93 -18.03 20.13
C LEU A 714 -14.67 -16.58 20.56
N ARG A 715 -14.12 -15.76 19.67
CA ARG A 715 -13.94 -14.32 19.88
C ARG A 715 -15.07 -13.55 19.21
N LYS A 716 -15.93 -12.90 19.98
CA LYS A 716 -16.93 -11.95 19.49
C LYS A 716 -16.35 -10.54 19.48
N VAL A 717 -16.27 -9.92 18.31
CA VAL A 717 -15.77 -8.55 18.12
C VAL A 717 -16.75 -7.72 17.28
N GLY A 718 -16.46 -6.44 17.06
CA GLY A 718 -17.37 -5.49 16.39
C GLY A 718 -18.55 -5.04 17.27
N LEU A 719 -19.12 -3.87 16.96
CA LEU A 719 -20.06 -3.16 17.82
C LEU A 719 -21.47 -3.78 17.88
N GLY A 720 -21.83 -4.69 16.97
CA GLY A 720 -23.16 -5.29 16.93
C GLY A 720 -23.36 -6.47 17.89
N TYR A 721 -24.55 -7.06 17.85
CA TYR A 721 -25.00 -8.12 18.75
C TYR A 721 -25.03 -9.49 18.08
N LEU A 722 -24.57 -10.50 18.79
CA LEU A 722 -24.77 -11.91 18.44
C LEU A 722 -25.94 -12.46 19.26
N ALA A 723 -27.12 -12.58 18.65
CA ALA A 723 -28.28 -13.23 19.22
C ALA A 723 -28.26 -14.72 18.88
N THR A 724 -28.29 -15.59 19.89
CA THR A 724 -28.06 -17.02 19.69
C THR A 724 -29.24 -17.82 20.18
N GLY A 725 -29.65 -18.83 19.40
CA GLY A 725 -30.64 -19.87 19.72
C GLY A 725 -30.14 -20.92 20.71
N THR A 726 -30.23 -22.20 20.34
CA THR A 726 -29.72 -23.29 21.18
C THR A 726 -28.21 -23.19 21.36
N GLN A 727 -27.73 -23.23 22.60
CA GLN A 727 -26.31 -23.06 22.90
C GLN A 727 -25.72 -24.31 23.55
N THR A 728 -24.57 -24.75 23.06
CA THR A 728 -23.84 -25.90 23.61
C THR A 728 -22.39 -25.53 23.87
N TYR A 729 -21.92 -25.78 25.09
CA TYR A 729 -20.57 -25.44 25.53
C TYR A 729 -19.85 -26.70 26.06
N GLY A 730 -18.74 -27.06 25.41
CA GLY A 730 -17.85 -28.10 25.90
C GLY A 730 -17.07 -27.66 27.14
N ALA A 731 -16.50 -28.60 27.87
CA ALA A 731 -15.67 -28.30 29.04
C ALA A 731 -14.51 -27.37 28.66
N GLY A 732 -14.31 -26.27 29.40
CA GLY A 732 -13.24 -25.30 29.13
C GLY A 732 -13.48 -24.42 27.88
N ALA A 733 -14.69 -24.39 27.34
CA ALA A 733 -15.05 -23.49 26.26
C ALA A 733 -14.96 -22.02 26.71
N THR A 734 -14.40 -21.15 25.86
CA THR A 734 -14.27 -19.72 26.12
C THR A 734 -15.01 -18.90 25.07
N LEU A 735 -15.83 -17.95 25.51
CA LEU A 735 -16.41 -16.89 24.69
C LEU A 735 -15.74 -15.57 25.07
N GLN A 736 -14.83 -15.10 24.23
CA GLN A 736 -14.13 -13.85 24.44
C GLN A 736 -14.89 -12.69 23.79
N LEU A 737 -15.32 -11.70 24.57
CA LEU A 737 -16.12 -10.56 24.11
C LEU A 737 -15.26 -9.29 24.03
N GLY A 738 -14.86 -8.88 22.84
CA GLY A 738 -14.04 -7.68 22.64
C GLY A 738 -14.83 -6.38 22.42
N ALA A 739 -16.03 -6.47 21.82
CA ALA A 739 -16.91 -5.33 21.57
C ALA A 739 -18.35 -5.78 21.26
N GLY A 740 -19.30 -4.84 21.37
CA GLY A 740 -20.71 -5.08 21.10
C GLY A 740 -21.35 -5.96 22.18
N GLY A 741 -22.21 -6.91 21.80
CA GLY A 741 -22.84 -7.78 22.78
C GLY A 741 -23.19 -9.18 22.30
N VAL A 742 -23.62 -10.00 23.25
CA VAL A 742 -24.21 -11.32 23.01
C VAL A 742 -25.56 -11.39 23.71
N LEU A 743 -26.58 -11.84 22.98
CA LEU A 743 -27.91 -12.14 23.52
C LEU A 743 -28.05 -13.66 23.65
N PHE A 744 -28.22 -14.09 24.89
CA PHE A 744 -28.49 -15.47 25.26
C PHE A 744 -30.02 -15.69 25.36
N ASN A 745 -30.56 -16.64 24.59
CA ASN A 745 -32.01 -16.91 24.57
C ASN A 745 -32.42 -18.32 25.07
N THR A 746 -31.46 -19.12 25.51
CA THR A 746 -31.69 -20.48 26.03
C THR A 746 -31.18 -20.59 27.45
N THR A 747 -31.73 -21.49 28.25
CA THR A 747 -31.19 -21.78 29.58
C THR A 747 -29.98 -22.71 29.46
N GLY A 748 -28.86 -22.37 30.08
CA GLY A 748 -27.66 -23.23 30.10
C GLY A 748 -26.37 -22.52 29.68
N GLY A 749 -25.28 -22.83 30.40
CA GLY A 749 -23.98 -22.18 30.24
C GLY A 749 -22.89 -22.66 31.22
N THR A 750 -23.10 -23.76 31.95
CA THR A 750 -22.28 -24.15 33.11
C THR A 750 -20.85 -24.58 32.78
N ASN A 751 -20.50 -24.74 31.51
CA ASN A 751 -19.14 -25.06 31.05
C ASN A 751 -18.47 -23.89 30.30
N LEU A 752 -19.16 -22.75 30.21
CA LEU A 752 -18.70 -21.58 29.47
C LEU A 752 -17.86 -20.66 30.37
N THR A 753 -16.66 -20.30 29.92
CA THR A 753 -15.94 -19.13 30.41
C THR A 753 -16.28 -17.95 29.51
N VAL A 754 -16.80 -16.86 30.07
CA VAL A 754 -16.95 -15.59 29.36
C VAL A 754 -15.75 -14.73 29.70
N ASP A 755 -14.93 -14.41 28.72
CA ASP A 755 -13.72 -13.61 28.88
C ASP A 755 -13.91 -12.22 28.24
N VAL A 756 -13.64 -11.16 28.98
CA VAL A 756 -13.73 -9.78 28.50
C VAL A 756 -12.33 -9.19 28.60
N PRO A 757 -11.63 -8.93 27.49
CA PRO A 757 -10.25 -8.45 27.52
C PRO A 757 -10.17 -7.03 28.09
N ALA A 758 -8.98 -6.61 28.49
CA ALA A 758 -8.74 -5.30 29.10
C ALA A 758 -9.20 -4.13 28.19
N GLY A 759 -9.86 -3.14 28.79
CA GLY A 759 -10.41 -1.96 28.10
C GLY A 759 -11.65 -2.21 27.25
N ALA A 760 -12.19 -3.44 27.21
CA ALA A 760 -13.38 -3.75 26.41
C ALA A 760 -14.67 -3.25 27.07
N ASN A 761 -15.64 -2.81 26.26
CA ASN A 761 -16.98 -2.42 26.69
C ASN A 761 -17.99 -3.30 25.98
N VAL A 762 -18.66 -4.18 26.71
CA VAL A 762 -19.50 -5.24 26.13
C VAL A 762 -20.85 -5.38 26.82
N ALA A 763 -21.81 -5.93 26.10
CA ALA A 763 -23.13 -6.27 26.62
C ALA A 763 -23.34 -7.80 26.69
N ILE A 764 -23.91 -8.25 27.80
CA ILE A 764 -24.37 -9.63 28.02
C ILE A 764 -25.87 -9.55 28.26
N ASP A 765 -26.66 -9.81 27.22
CA ASP A 765 -28.11 -9.75 27.31
C ASP A 765 -28.69 -11.14 27.53
N VAL A 766 -29.67 -11.24 28.42
CA VAL A 766 -30.39 -12.50 28.67
C VAL A 766 -31.87 -12.29 28.41
N ALA A 767 -32.45 -13.12 27.56
CA ALA A 767 -33.86 -13.01 27.14
C ALA A 767 -34.84 -13.31 28.30
N ALA A 768 -36.10 -12.93 28.13
CA ALA A 768 -37.14 -13.13 29.15
C ALA A 768 -37.33 -14.62 29.48
N GLY A 769 -37.42 -14.95 30.77
CA GLY A 769 -37.61 -16.34 31.23
C GLY A 769 -36.38 -17.23 31.11
N VAL A 770 -35.24 -16.68 30.68
CA VAL A 770 -33.98 -17.41 30.49
C VAL A 770 -33.03 -17.13 31.65
N SER A 771 -32.30 -18.17 32.06
CA SER A 771 -31.18 -18.05 32.99
C SER A 771 -29.87 -18.52 32.34
N GLN A 772 -28.85 -17.69 32.44
CA GLN A 772 -27.51 -17.98 31.95
C GLN A 772 -26.53 -18.09 33.11
N SER A 773 -25.78 -19.19 33.13
CA SER A 773 -24.91 -19.52 34.25
C SER A 773 -23.50 -19.84 33.79
N PRO A 774 -22.70 -18.85 33.32
CA PRO A 774 -21.31 -19.10 32.95
C PRO A 774 -20.52 -19.68 34.15
N SER A 775 -19.66 -20.66 33.86
CA SER A 775 -18.74 -21.24 34.84
C SER A 775 -17.79 -20.19 35.42
N MET A 776 -17.34 -19.28 34.57
CA MET A 776 -16.41 -18.22 34.90
C MET A 776 -16.74 -16.96 34.09
N LEU A 777 -16.77 -15.80 34.74
CA LEU A 777 -16.75 -14.50 34.09
C LEU A 777 -15.43 -13.78 34.40
N ASN A 778 -14.56 -13.68 33.41
CA ASN A 778 -13.31 -12.93 33.50
C ASN A 778 -13.50 -11.55 32.87
N VAL A 779 -13.19 -10.50 33.61
CA VAL A 779 -13.28 -9.11 33.15
C VAL A 779 -11.94 -8.43 33.33
N GLY A 780 -11.32 -8.04 32.23
CA GLY A 780 -10.01 -7.39 32.21
C GLY A 780 -10.00 -6.01 32.87
N ALA A 781 -8.79 -5.50 33.12
CA ALA A 781 -8.62 -4.18 33.73
C ALA A 781 -9.24 -3.07 32.85
N GLY A 782 -9.92 -2.12 33.49
CA GLY A 782 -10.58 -0.99 32.81
C GLY A 782 -11.77 -1.36 31.90
N SER A 783 -12.22 -2.62 31.89
CA SER A 783 -13.31 -3.07 31.04
C SER A 783 -14.68 -2.84 31.68
N SER A 784 -15.74 -2.71 30.87
CA SER A 784 -17.11 -2.66 31.37
C SER A 784 -18.00 -3.74 30.74
N VAL A 785 -18.79 -4.39 31.57
CA VAL A 785 -19.80 -5.38 31.18
C VAL A 785 -21.16 -4.82 31.55
N THR A 786 -22.04 -4.68 30.56
CA THR A 786 -23.43 -4.30 30.79
C THR A 786 -24.31 -5.51 30.62
N LYS A 787 -24.93 -5.97 31.71
CA LYS A 787 -25.98 -6.96 31.65
C LYS A 787 -27.28 -6.26 31.25
N GLY A 788 -27.82 -6.57 30.06
CA GLY A 788 -29.15 -6.14 29.61
C GLY A 788 -30.16 -7.29 29.46
N GLY A 789 -31.31 -6.98 28.86
CA GLY A 789 -32.42 -7.92 28.73
C GLY A 789 -33.08 -8.31 30.08
N PRO A 790 -34.30 -8.87 30.07
CA PRO A 790 -35.07 -9.12 31.29
C PRO A 790 -34.73 -10.44 32.03
N GLY A 791 -33.94 -11.34 31.44
CA GLY A 791 -33.56 -12.63 32.05
C GLY A 791 -32.52 -12.52 33.18
N THR A 792 -32.05 -13.67 33.66
CA THR A 792 -31.10 -13.76 34.78
C THR A 792 -29.71 -14.17 34.31
N LEU A 793 -28.68 -13.43 34.74
CA LEU A 793 -27.27 -13.83 34.61
C LEU A 793 -26.75 -14.27 35.98
N ILE A 794 -26.43 -15.56 36.15
CA ILE A 794 -25.94 -16.17 37.39
C ILE A 794 -24.44 -16.44 37.23
N ILE A 795 -23.59 -15.70 37.91
CA ILE A 795 -22.14 -15.80 37.73
C ILE A 795 -21.58 -16.71 38.82
N GLY A 796 -21.19 -17.94 38.45
CA GLY A 796 -20.64 -18.94 39.36
C GLY A 796 -19.29 -18.50 39.93
N SER A 797 -18.24 -18.50 39.11
CA SER A 797 -16.92 -17.95 39.46
C SER A 797 -16.65 -16.66 38.67
N GLN A 798 -15.82 -15.76 39.20
CA GLN A 798 -15.45 -14.55 38.49
C GLN A 798 -14.05 -14.03 38.82
N MET A 799 -13.45 -13.31 37.87
CA MET A 799 -12.22 -12.54 38.07
C MET A 799 -12.40 -11.15 37.47
N PHE A 800 -12.09 -10.12 38.24
CA PHE A 800 -12.21 -8.73 37.79
C PHE A 800 -10.86 -8.03 37.92
N GLY A 801 -10.37 -7.49 36.81
CA GLY A 801 -9.15 -6.69 36.74
C GLY A 801 -9.40 -5.29 37.30
N ALA A 802 -8.32 -4.62 37.71
CA ALA A 802 -8.40 -3.30 38.33
C ALA A 802 -9.19 -2.29 37.47
N GLY A 803 -10.19 -1.65 38.06
CA GLY A 803 -11.00 -0.62 37.40
C GLY A 803 -12.02 -1.13 36.41
N SER A 804 -12.30 -2.42 36.43
CA SER A 804 -13.44 -3.00 35.72
C SER A 804 -14.78 -2.58 36.34
N THR A 805 -15.84 -2.61 35.54
CA THR A 805 -17.22 -2.28 35.96
C THR A 805 -18.23 -3.33 35.47
N LEU A 806 -19.10 -3.81 36.35
CA LEU A 806 -20.28 -4.62 35.99
C LEU A 806 -21.55 -3.80 36.20
N LYS A 807 -22.37 -3.66 35.15
CA LYS A 807 -23.60 -2.86 35.16
C LYS A 807 -24.82 -3.75 34.99
N GLY A 808 -25.80 -3.66 35.89
CA GLY A 808 -27.12 -4.27 35.72
C GLY A 808 -28.07 -3.26 35.08
N ALA A 809 -28.24 -3.30 33.76
CA ALA A 809 -29.09 -2.38 32.99
C ALA A 809 -30.51 -2.93 32.68
N GLY A 810 -30.76 -4.20 32.98
CA GLY A 810 -32.07 -4.85 32.87
C GLY A 810 -32.04 -6.25 33.47
N GLY A 811 -33.20 -6.77 33.89
CA GLY A 811 -33.32 -8.09 34.52
C GLY A 811 -32.48 -8.23 35.80
N THR A 812 -32.12 -9.47 36.15
CA THR A 812 -31.34 -9.77 37.36
C THR A 812 -29.93 -10.24 37.03
N THR A 813 -28.94 -9.68 37.71
CA THR A 813 -27.56 -10.21 37.75
C THR A 813 -27.30 -10.75 39.14
N GLU A 814 -26.97 -12.03 39.26
CA GLU A 814 -26.69 -12.69 40.54
C GLU A 814 -25.19 -13.05 40.61
N LEU A 815 -24.52 -12.55 41.64
CA LEU A 815 -23.11 -12.83 41.91
C LEU A 815 -23.02 -13.91 42.99
N LEU A 816 -22.44 -15.07 42.63
CA LEU A 816 -22.35 -16.26 43.47
C LEU A 816 -20.96 -16.55 44.04
N THR A 817 -19.92 -15.77 43.70
CA THR A 817 -18.58 -15.81 44.35
C THR A 817 -18.15 -14.45 44.94
N ALA A 818 -17.17 -14.45 45.85
CA ALA A 818 -16.59 -13.23 46.41
C ALA A 818 -15.74 -12.51 45.36
N LEU A 819 -15.89 -11.20 45.24
CA LEU A 819 -15.00 -10.37 44.44
C LEU A 819 -13.65 -10.22 45.17
N PRO A 820 -12.52 -10.20 44.46
CA PRO A 820 -11.25 -9.82 45.08
C PRO A 820 -11.37 -8.39 45.65
N PRO A 821 -10.75 -8.09 46.81
CA PRO A 821 -10.88 -6.79 47.43
C PRO A 821 -10.49 -5.63 46.49
N GLY A 822 -11.42 -4.70 46.27
CA GLY A 822 -11.20 -3.52 45.43
C GLY A 822 -11.11 -3.79 43.92
N ALA A 823 -11.49 -4.97 43.45
CA ALA A 823 -11.34 -5.38 42.05
C ALA A 823 -12.28 -4.66 41.07
N ALA A 824 -13.57 -4.52 41.43
CA ALA A 824 -14.61 -4.04 40.51
C ALA A 824 -15.48 -2.93 41.10
N ALA A 825 -16.01 -2.10 40.21
CA ALA A 825 -17.19 -1.27 40.48
C ALA A 825 -18.46 -1.99 40.01
N LEU A 826 -19.53 -1.90 40.79
CA LEU A 826 -20.86 -2.40 40.42
C LEU A 826 -21.79 -1.22 40.16
N GLU A 827 -22.66 -1.29 39.15
CA GLU A 827 -23.65 -0.24 38.86
C GLU A 827 -25.02 -0.86 38.56
N ALA A 828 -26.01 -0.71 39.46
CA ALA A 828 -27.40 -1.03 39.16
C ALA A 828 -28.07 0.17 38.47
N ASN A 829 -28.32 0.07 37.17
CA ASN A 829 -28.84 1.15 36.34
C ASN A 829 -30.19 0.73 35.72
N GLY A 830 -31.27 0.86 36.47
CA GLY A 830 -32.60 0.35 36.07
C GLY A 830 -32.80 -1.18 36.15
N GLY A 831 -31.72 -1.97 36.26
CA GLY A 831 -31.77 -3.41 36.53
C GLY A 831 -31.48 -3.78 37.99
N THR A 832 -31.49 -5.09 38.29
CA THR A 832 -31.24 -5.64 39.64
C THR A 832 -29.88 -6.32 39.71
N ILE A 833 -29.09 -6.00 40.75
CA ILE A 833 -27.87 -6.73 41.13
C ILE A 833 -28.13 -7.41 42.47
N THR A 834 -27.94 -8.73 42.54
CA THR A 834 -28.05 -9.51 43.79
C THR A 834 -26.70 -10.10 44.15
N MET A 835 -26.25 -9.84 45.38
CA MET A 835 -25.00 -10.36 45.96
C MET A 835 -25.34 -11.44 47.00
N SER A 836 -25.04 -12.70 46.69
CA SER A 836 -25.56 -13.88 47.41
C SER A 836 -24.53 -14.55 48.36
N LEU A 837 -23.41 -13.89 48.64
CA LEU A 837 -22.35 -14.44 49.53
C LEU A 837 -21.88 -13.49 50.63
N VAL A 838 -21.15 -14.05 51.60
CA VAL A 838 -20.55 -13.36 52.74
C VAL A 838 -19.26 -12.61 52.35
N GLY A 839 -19.19 -11.30 52.63
CA GLY A 839 -17.95 -10.52 52.65
C GLY A 839 -17.46 -10.02 51.30
N GLN A 840 -18.05 -8.93 50.79
CA GLN A 840 -17.65 -8.31 49.52
C GLN A 840 -16.95 -6.96 49.77
N ASP A 841 -15.78 -6.74 49.19
CA ASP A 841 -15.08 -5.45 49.23
C ASP A 841 -15.03 -4.83 47.82
N LEU A 842 -15.94 -3.89 47.57
CA LEU A 842 -16.12 -3.25 46.27
C LEU A 842 -15.25 -1.99 46.15
N ARG A 843 -14.73 -1.74 44.94
CA ARG A 843 -14.10 -0.45 44.62
C ARG A 843 -15.14 0.67 44.58
N GLY A 844 -16.31 0.37 44.05
CA GLY A 844 -17.41 1.31 43.96
C GLY A 844 -18.75 0.63 43.76
N LEU A 845 -19.82 1.27 44.23
CA LEU A 845 -21.20 0.87 43.95
C LEU A 845 -22.00 2.08 43.44
N GLY A 846 -22.68 1.94 42.31
CA GLY A 846 -23.60 2.92 41.76
C GLY A 846 -25.03 2.39 41.73
N VAL A 847 -25.99 3.27 42.00
CA VAL A 847 -27.42 2.97 41.89
C VAL A 847 -28.09 4.13 41.17
N SER A 848 -28.67 3.87 40.00
CA SER A 848 -29.24 4.89 39.13
C SER A 848 -30.46 4.38 38.34
N ASN A 849 -31.25 5.31 37.80
CA ASN A 849 -32.41 5.02 36.94
C ASN A 849 -33.41 3.98 37.49
N GLY A 850 -33.59 3.91 38.82
CA GLY A 850 -34.49 2.95 39.47
C GLY A 850 -33.88 1.57 39.69
N GLY A 851 -32.57 1.41 39.52
CA GLY A 851 -31.87 0.15 39.74
C GLY A 851 -31.99 -0.36 41.18
N VAL A 852 -31.90 -1.67 41.35
CA VAL A 852 -32.05 -2.34 42.65
C VAL A 852 -30.77 -3.09 43.00
N VAL A 853 -30.30 -2.93 44.23
CA VAL A 853 -29.20 -3.72 44.78
C VAL A 853 -29.72 -4.55 45.94
N ASN A 854 -29.59 -5.86 45.85
CA ASN A 854 -29.91 -6.81 46.91
C ASN A 854 -28.61 -7.38 47.50
N VAL A 855 -28.43 -7.25 48.80
CA VAL A 855 -27.41 -7.98 49.58
C VAL A 855 -28.13 -9.09 50.32
N VAL A 856 -27.74 -10.35 50.12
CA VAL A 856 -28.47 -11.50 50.71
C VAL A 856 -27.54 -12.46 51.45
N GLY A 857 -26.28 -12.56 51.04
CA GLY A 857 -25.34 -13.55 51.60
C GLY A 857 -24.48 -13.11 52.79
N GLY A 858 -24.28 -11.81 53.03
CA GLY A 858 -23.47 -11.29 54.14
C GLY A 858 -23.07 -9.82 53.96
N PRO A 859 -22.22 -9.24 54.82
CA PRO A 859 -21.90 -7.81 54.76
C PRO A 859 -21.11 -7.43 53.50
N VAL A 860 -21.35 -6.22 53.01
CA VAL A 860 -20.69 -5.63 51.83
C VAL A 860 -20.01 -4.34 52.25
N THR A 861 -18.77 -4.11 51.84
CA THR A 861 -18.11 -2.82 51.94
C THR A 861 -17.86 -2.23 50.55
N THR A 862 -17.90 -0.91 50.42
CA THR A 862 -17.55 -0.21 49.18
C THR A 862 -16.75 1.06 49.46
N ALA A 863 -15.66 1.26 48.72
CA ALA A 863 -14.84 2.46 48.86
C ALA A 863 -15.51 3.69 48.23
N SER A 864 -16.09 3.56 47.04
CA SER A 864 -16.83 4.63 46.34
C SER A 864 -18.33 4.35 46.29
N PHE A 865 -19.15 5.39 46.22
CA PHE A 865 -20.61 5.22 46.17
C PHE A 865 -21.27 6.31 45.32
N THR A 866 -22.07 5.93 44.33
CA THR A 866 -22.76 6.87 43.43
C THR A 866 -24.28 6.69 43.51
N PRO A 867 -24.91 7.24 44.57
CA PRO A 867 -26.36 7.18 44.73
C PRO A 867 -27.06 8.25 43.90
N ARG A 868 -27.83 7.82 42.91
CA ARG A 868 -28.76 8.65 42.14
C ARG A 868 -30.20 8.24 42.45
N SER A 869 -30.87 7.53 41.56
CA SER A 869 -32.23 7.03 41.77
C SER A 869 -32.24 5.50 41.84
N GLY A 870 -32.76 4.91 42.91
CA GLY A 870 -32.95 3.46 42.99
C GLY A 870 -33.06 2.94 44.41
N VAL A 871 -32.90 1.62 44.57
CA VAL A 871 -33.23 0.88 45.79
C VAL A 871 -32.03 0.07 46.27
N ILE A 872 -31.79 0.08 47.58
CA ILE A 872 -30.89 -0.85 48.26
C ILE A 872 -31.71 -1.67 49.26
N ASN A 873 -31.64 -2.98 49.09
CA ASN A 873 -32.14 -3.99 50.02
C ASN A 873 -30.91 -4.73 50.54
N THR A 874 -30.74 -4.77 51.85
CA THR A 874 -29.61 -5.48 52.45
C THR A 874 -29.97 -6.84 53.04
N GLY A 875 -31.24 -7.26 53.00
CA GLY A 875 -31.61 -8.64 53.31
C GLY A 875 -31.17 -9.09 54.71
N ALA A 876 -31.34 -8.22 55.71
CA ALA A 876 -30.83 -8.37 57.08
C ALA A 876 -29.30 -8.33 57.23
N GLN A 877 -28.58 -7.84 56.22
CA GLN A 877 -27.12 -7.65 56.24
C GLN A 877 -26.73 -6.18 56.41
N VAL A 878 -25.42 -5.96 56.55
CA VAL A 878 -24.83 -4.62 56.65
C VAL A 878 -24.10 -4.28 55.35
N MET A 879 -24.48 -3.17 54.71
CA MET A 879 -23.69 -2.54 53.68
C MET A 879 -22.94 -1.33 54.26
N THR A 880 -21.63 -1.23 54.05
CA THR A 880 -20.79 -0.14 54.56
C THR A 880 -20.11 0.62 53.42
N VAL A 881 -20.27 1.93 53.39
CA VAL A 881 -19.50 2.86 52.55
C VAL A 881 -18.37 3.43 53.39
N THR A 882 -17.11 3.17 53.03
CA THR A 882 -15.94 3.50 53.87
C THR A 882 -15.18 4.74 53.40
N GLY A 883 -15.19 5.05 52.10
CA GLY A 883 -14.37 6.14 51.56
C GLY A 883 -12.86 5.87 51.65
N GLY A 884 -12.05 6.72 51.03
CA GLY A 884 -10.60 6.54 50.93
C GLY A 884 -9.94 7.58 50.05
N ALA A 885 -8.60 7.58 50.00
CA ALA A 885 -7.84 8.44 49.08
C ALA A 885 -8.16 8.06 47.62
N GLY A 886 -8.71 9.01 46.85
CA GLY A 886 -9.15 8.78 45.47
C GLY A 886 -10.53 8.11 45.32
N ALA A 887 -11.25 7.85 46.41
CA ALA A 887 -12.63 7.40 46.38
C ALA A 887 -13.60 8.58 46.23
N THR A 888 -14.76 8.32 45.63
CA THR A 888 -15.78 9.35 45.39
C THR A 888 -17.14 8.91 45.92
N ILE A 889 -17.81 9.83 46.60
CA ILE A 889 -19.24 9.77 46.90
C ILE A 889 -19.94 10.81 46.03
N SER A 890 -20.73 10.38 45.05
CA SER A 890 -21.36 11.27 44.09
C SER A 890 -22.87 11.19 44.13
N TRP A 891 -23.51 12.18 44.74
CA TRP A 891 -24.95 12.32 44.79
C TRP A 891 -25.52 12.91 43.50
N GLY A 892 -26.77 12.55 43.19
CA GLY A 892 -27.54 13.11 42.10
C GLY A 892 -28.04 14.54 42.33
N ASP A 893 -29.07 14.93 41.56
CA ASP A 893 -29.80 16.19 41.69
C ASP A 893 -31.13 16.00 42.46
N SER A 894 -31.96 17.04 42.56
CA SER A 894 -33.23 16.98 43.30
C SER A 894 -34.29 16.03 42.73
N ALA A 895 -34.14 15.56 41.49
CA ALA A 895 -35.00 14.51 40.93
C ALA A 895 -34.58 13.11 41.40
N ASN A 896 -33.39 12.98 41.99
CA ASN A 896 -32.83 11.71 42.42
C ASN A 896 -33.22 11.36 43.87
N THR A 897 -33.65 10.11 44.08
CA THR A 897 -33.95 9.54 45.40
C THR A 897 -33.34 8.15 45.52
N LEU A 898 -32.41 7.98 46.46
CA LEU A 898 -31.99 6.66 46.91
C LEU A 898 -32.95 6.18 47.99
N VAL A 899 -33.48 4.97 47.84
CA VAL A 899 -34.36 4.32 48.81
C VAL A 899 -33.61 3.17 49.46
N VAL A 900 -33.60 3.12 50.79
CA VAL A 900 -33.15 1.94 51.54
C VAL A 900 -34.40 1.28 52.10
N GLN A 901 -34.67 0.04 51.68
CA GLN A 901 -35.87 -0.71 52.11
C GLN A 901 -35.48 -1.82 53.07
N GLY A 902 -36.43 -2.17 53.94
CA GLY A 902 -36.35 -3.37 54.76
C GLY A 902 -36.83 -4.59 53.98
N SER A 903 -36.10 -5.71 54.09
CA SER A 903 -36.46 -6.98 53.47
C SER A 903 -37.76 -7.58 54.06
N THR A 904 -37.99 -7.41 55.36
CA THR A 904 -39.26 -7.68 56.07
C THR A 904 -39.35 -6.79 57.32
N ALA A 905 -40.55 -6.51 57.86
CA ALA A 905 -40.72 -5.67 59.06
C ALA A 905 -40.03 -6.19 60.35
N SER A 906 -39.49 -7.42 60.32
CA SER A 906 -38.81 -8.07 61.45
C SER A 906 -37.27 -8.12 61.32
N GLN A 907 -36.71 -7.74 60.17
CA GLN A 907 -35.26 -7.80 59.93
C GLN A 907 -34.76 -6.42 59.49
N ILE A 908 -33.73 -5.94 60.17
CA ILE A 908 -33.23 -4.58 59.96
C ILE A 908 -32.16 -4.61 58.88
N ASP A 909 -32.49 -4.03 57.74
CA ASP A 909 -31.56 -3.78 56.64
C ASP A 909 -30.69 -2.57 56.98
N LYS A 910 -29.36 -2.69 56.98
CA LYS A 910 -28.47 -1.62 57.50
C LYS A 910 -27.49 -1.09 56.44
N LEU A 911 -27.60 0.20 56.11
CA LEU A 911 -26.61 0.94 55.32
C LEU A 911 -25.79 1.87 56.24
N VAL A 912 -24.47 1.73 56.23
CA VAL A 912 -23.54 2.50 57.07
C VAL A 912 -22.66 3.36 56.19
N PHE A 913 -22.56 4.66 56.49
CA PHE A 913 -21.54 5.54 55.95
C PHE A 913 -20.46 5.76 57.03
N SER A 914 -19.32 5.06 56.91
CA SER A 914 -18.18 5.18 57.81
C SER A 914 -17.00 5.84 57.10
N ILE A 915 -17.18 7.10 56.69
CA ILE A 915 -16.16 7.84 55.94
C ILE A 915 -15.13 8.44 56.89
N VAL A 916 -13.89 7.93 56.85
CA VAL A 916 -12.82 8.36 57.76
C VAL A 916 -11.72 9.18 57.08
N HIS A 917 -11.60 9.11 55.75
CA HIS A 917 -10.51 9.76 55.01
C HIS A 917 -10.94 11.12 54.42
N PRO A 918 -10.30 12.25 54.78
CA PRO A 918 -10.73 13.59 54.39
C PRO A 918 -10.61 13.86 52.87
N ALA A 919 -9.67 13.20 52.20
CA ALA A 919 -9.47 13.30 50.75
C ALA A 919 -10.55 12.57 49.90
N THR A 920 -11.54 11.92 50.54
CA THR A 920 -12.68 11.32 49.81
C THR A 920 -13.46 12.44 49.11
N GLN A 921 -13.58 12.37 47.79
CA GLN A 921 -14.31 13.37 47.01
C GLN A 921 -15.80 13.24 47.24
N ARG A 922 -16.50 14.37 47.46
CA ARG A 922 -17.95 14.41 47.69
C ARG A 922 -18.57 15.39 46.70
N THR A 923 -19.24 14.84 45.69
CA THR A 923 -19.75 15.58 44.52
C THR A 923 -21.27 15.48 44.43
N PHE A 924 -21.89 16.48 43.78
CA PHE A 924 -23.34 16.57 43.57
C PHE A 924 -23.59 16.92 42.11
N ALA A 925 -24.63 16.33 41.50
CA ALA A 925 -25.08 16.73 40.17
C ALA A 925 -25.92 18.01 40.29
N GLY A 926 -25.38 19.13 39.81
CA GLY A 926 -26.05 20.43 39.87
C GLY A 926 -26.08 21.07 41.27
N ALA A 927 -26.84 22.16 41.40
CA ALA A 927 -26.96 22.97 42.61
C ALA A 927 -28.25 22.67 43.42
N THR A 928 -28.73 21.43 43.38
CA THR A 928 -30.04 21.04 43.95
C THR A 928 -29.89 19.96 45.04
N ARG A 929 -30.97 19.67 45.78
CA ARG A 929 -30.97 18.81 46.98
C ARG A 929 -31.50 17.39 46.67
N PRO A 930 -30.63 16.39 46.44
CA PRO A 930 -31.03 14.99 46.26
C PRO A 930 -31.59 14.39 47.56
N LYS A 931 -32.30 13.26 47.44
CA LYS A 931 -32.99 12.63 48.57
C LYS A 931 -32.44 11.26 48.93
N LEU A 932 -32.39 10.97 50.22
CA LEU A 932 -32.20 9.65 50.81
C LEU A 932 -33.47 9.28 51.58
N LYS A 933 -34.19 8.26 51.14
CA LYS A 933 -35.37 7.73 51.82
C LYS A 933 -35.02 6.46 52.60
N VAL A 934 -35.36 6.42 53.88
CA VAL A 934 -35.26 5.24 54.74
C VAL A 934 -36.66 4.74 55.00
N GLU A 935 -37.00 3.58 54.43
CA GLU A 935 -38.33 2.97 54.62
C GLU A 935 -38.40 2.11 55.89
N GLU A 936 -39.62 1.79 56.31
CA GLU A 936 -39.85 0.94 57.49
C GLU A 936 -39.08 -0.38 57.40
N GLY A 937 -38.41 -0.75 58.51
CA GLY A 937 -37.53 -1.92 58.57
C GLY A 937 -36.11 -1.70 58.05
N ALA A 938 -35.74 -0.49 57.60
CA ALA A 938 -34.37 -0.13 57.24
C ALA A 938 -33.70 0.77 58.30
N THR A 939 -32.37 0.73 58.34
CA THR A 939 -31.51 1.63 59.14
C THR A 939 -30.43 2.22 58.27
N VAL A 940 -30.25 3.54 58.36
CA VAL A 940 -29.05 4.22 57.84
C VAL A 940 -28.25 4.80 58.99
N GLN A 941 -26.96 4.50 59.06
CA GLN A 941 -26.04 4.99 60.10
C GLN A 941 -24.94 5.88 59.50
N LEU A 942 -24.69 7.04 60.09
CA LEU A 942 -23.52 7.88 59.82
C LEU A 942 -22.47 7.69 60.94
N ALA A 943 -21.35 7.04 60.62
CA ALA A 943 -20.36 6.50 61.56
C ALA A 943 -18.90 6.89 61.25
N GLY A 944 -18.67 7.97 60.49
CA GLY A 944 -17.35 8.42 60.05
C GLY A 944 -17.01 9.85 60.50
N THR A 945 -15.73 10.22 60.49
CA THR A 945 -15.29 11.58 60.83
C THR A 945 -15.54 12.60 59.72
N VAL A 946 -15.87 12.14 58.51
CA VAL A 946 -16.16 12.96 57.33
C VAL A 946 -17.65 12.84 56.97
N PRO A 947 -18.39 13.95 56.76
CA PRO A 947 -19.82 13.88 56.48
C PRO A 947 -20.10 13.40 55.06
N ALA A 948 -20.84 12.29 54.92
CA ALA A 948 -21.11 11.65 53.62
C ALA A 948 -22.26 12.32 52.82
N LEU A 949 -23.12 13.08 53.49
CA LEU A 949 -24.36 13.65 52.93
C LEU A 949 -24.23 15.14 52.58
N THR A 950 -22.99 15.63 52.41
CA THR A 950 -22.67 17.00 52.00
C THR A 950 -21.36 17.07 51.22
N ASN A 951 -21.19 18.12 50.41
CA ASN A 951 -19.92 18.39 49.74
C ASN A 951 -18.90 19.03 50.70
N ALA A 952 -17.62 19.05 50.30
CA ALA A 952 -16.55 19.57 51.15
C ALA A 952 -16.70 21.06 51.54
N GLY A 953 -17.33 21.86 50.67
CA GLY A 953 -17.58 23.29 50.92
C GLY A 953 -18.83 23.60 51.76
N LEU A 954 -19.60 22.59 52.19
CA LEU A 954 -20.87 22.76 52.90
C LEU A 954 -21.84 23.70 52.15
N THR A 955 -21.95 23.54 50.83
CA THR A 955 -22.87 24.30 49.99
C THR A 955 -24.03 23.44 49.45
N ASN A 956 -23.84 22.13 49.37
CA ASN A 956 -24.85 21.16 48.91
C ASN A 956 -25.09 20.07 49.96
N PHE A 957 -26.33 19.62 50.08
CA PHE A 957 -26.78 18.66 51.10
C PHE A 957 -27.78 17.67 50.53
N VAL A 958 -27.78 16.46 51.09
CA VAL A 958 -28.81 15.45 50.85
C VAL A 958 -29.94 15.65 51.85
N ASP A 959 -31.18 15.70 51.37
CA ASP A 959 -32.37 15.66 52.22
C ASP A 959 -32.69 14.21 52.60
N VAL A 960 -32.95 13.97 53.88
CA VAL A 960 -33.25 12.65 54.42
C VAL A 960 -34.73 12.56 54.74
N ILE A 961 -35.41 11.58 54.15
CA ILE A 961 -36.80 11.22 54.46
C ILE A 961 -36.74 9.91 55.25
N ASN A 962 -36.84 9.99 56.57
CA ASN A 962 -36.83 8.82 57.44
C ASN A 962 -38.24 8.50 57.88
N ASP A 963 -38.77 7.39 57.37
CA ASP A 963 -40.07 6.82 57.73
C ASP A 963 -39.93 5.57 58.61
N SER A 964 -38.71 5.18 58.99
CA SER A 964 -38.41 3.96 59.75
C SER A 964 -38.39 4.15 61.26
N THR A 965 -39.02 3.24 62.00
CA THR A 965 -39.20 3.37 63.47
C THR A 965 -38.12 2.71 64.35
N ALA A 966 -37.23 1.85 63.82
CA ALA A 966 -36.26 1.11 64.65
C ALA A 966 -34.90 0.78 63.98
N PRO A 967 -33.78 1.43 64.35
CA PRO A 967 -33.56 2.80 64.80
C PRO A 967 -33.40 3.78 63.61
N GLY A 968 -34.09 3.51 62.48
CA GLY A 968 -34.29 4.37 61.32
C GLY A 968 -33.05 5.13 60.83
N PHE A 969 -32.75 6.28 61.42
CA PHE A 969 -31.58 7.09 61.10
C PHE A 969 -30.67 7.29 62.32
N ILE A 970 -29.43 6.80 62.28
CA ILE A 970 -28.48 6.81 63.40
C ILE A 970 -27.28 7.72 63.09
N ILE A 971 -26.91 8.56 64.05
CA ILE A 971 -25.73 9.42 64.00
C ILE A 971 -24.79 8.99 65.14
N SER A 972 -23.65 8.43 64.77
CA SER A 972 -22.68 7.80 65.69
C SER A 972 -21.33 8.53 65.75
N SER A 973 -21.21 9.65 65.05
CA SER A 973 -19.97 10.43 64.95
C SER A 973 -20.25 11.93 64.96
N ALA A 974 -19.28 12.73 65.41
CA ALA A 974 -19.36 14.19 65.36
C ALA A 974 -19.25 14.74 63.92
N GLY A 975 -19.75 15.96 63.70
CA GLY A 975 -19.55 16.69 62.44
C GLY A 975 -20.38 16.21 61.25
N GLN A 976 -21.51 15.54 61.48
CA GLN A 976 -22.39 15.07 60.41
C GLN A 976 -23.35 16.19 59.96
N HIS A 977 -23.51 16.35 58.64
CA HIS A 977 -24.36 17.38 58.04
C HIS A 977 -25.34 16.78 57.04
N VAL A 978 -26.61 17.17 57.17
CA VAL A 978 -27.68 16.83 56.23
C VAL A 978 -28.47 18.07 55.84
N GLY A 979 -29.31 17.92 54.82
CA GLY A 979 -30.27 18.94 54.43
C GLY A 979 -31.47 18.96 55.37
N ALA A 980 -32.66 18.75 54.83
CA ALA A 980 -33.88 18.58 55.60
C ALA A 980 -33.95 17.12 56.06
N LEU A 981 -34.27 16.90 57.33
CA LEU A 981 -34.62 15.60 57.89
C LEU A 981 -36.13 15.60 58.12
N SER A 982 -36.87 14.79 57.36
CA SER A 982 -38.34 14.72 57.41
C SER A 982 -38.83 13.28 57.47
N GLY A 983 -40.13 13.05 57.64
CA GLY A 983 -40.74 11.71 57.69
C GLY A 983 -41.26 11.33 59.08
N ALA A 984 -41.95 10.19 59.16
CA ALA A 984 -42.60 9.72 60.40
C ALA A 984 -41.72 8.78 61.25
N GLY A 985 -40.45 8.63 60.92
CA GLY A 985 -39.52 7.70 61.58
C GLY A 985 -38.90 8.21 62.89
N SER A 986 -37.93 7.44 63.37
CA SER A 986 -37.13 7.70 64.57
C SER A 986 -35.67 7.94 64.21
N THR A 987 -35.08 9.02 64.74
CA THR A 987 -33.66 9.35 64.61
C THR A 987 -32.96 9.20 65.96
N LEU A 988 -31.79 8.55 65.98
CA LEU A 988 -30.92 8.42 67.15
C LEU A 988 -29.60 9.18 66.93
N ILE A 989 -29.28 10.10 67.84
CA ILE A 989 -27.97 10.75 67.94
C ILE A 989 -27.26 10.17 69.16
N GLU A 990 -26.16 9.45 68.93
CA GLU A 990 -25.41 8.80 69.99
C GLU A 990 -24.57 9.80 70.81
N ALA A 991 -24.07 9.33 71.96
CA ALA A 991 -23.22 10.13 72.84
C ALA A 991 -21.97 10.63 72.10
N GLY A 992 -21.69 11.93 72.17
CA GLY A 992 -20.57 12.57 71.49
C GLY A 992 -20.76 12.79 69.98
N ALA A 993 -21.88 12.34 69.40
CA ALA A 993 -22.20 12.59 68.00
C ALA A 993 -22.80 13.99 67.80
N THR A 994 -22.70 14.55 66.59
CA THR A 994 -23.29 15.84 66.26
C THR A 994 -23.92 15.79 64.88
N LEU A 995 -25.24 16.01 64.82
CA LEU A 995 -25.99 16.18 63.58
C LEU A 995 -26.31 17.64 63.36
N THR A 996 -26.06 18.13 62.16
CA THR A 996 -26.42 19.47 61.71
C THR A 996 -27.40 19.38 60.54
N ALA A 997 -28.62 19.91 60.69
CA ALA A 997 -29.69 19.85 59.68
C ALA A 997 -30.31 21.24 59.42
N SER A 998 -30.92 21.46 58.25
CA SER A 998 -31.66 22.71 57.97
C SER A 998 -33.11 22.67 58.47
N PHE A 999 -33.64 21.46 58.67
CA PHE A 999 -35.01 21.21 59.10
C PHE A 999 -35.09 19.82 59.73
N VAL A 1000 -35.92 19.65 60.75
CA VAL A 1000 -36.17 18.34 61.39
C VAL A 1000 -37.66 18.17 61.66
N GLN A 1001 -38.25 17.14 61.06
CA GLN A 1001 -39.60 16.64 61.34
C GLN A 1001 -39.53 15.11 61.43
N GLN A 1002 -39.71 14.57 62.62
CA GLN A 1002 -39.62 13.15 62.93
C GLN A 1002 -40.65 12.81 64.01
N SER A 1003 -41.10 11.56 64.08
CA SER A 1003 -41.94 11.11 65.21
C SER A 1003 -41.12 11.06 66.49
N THR A 1004 -39.84 10.74 66.41
CA THR A 1004 -38.94 10.76 67.56
C THR A 1004 -37.53 11.16 67.14
N VAL A 1005 -36.90 12.02 67.94
CA VAL A 1005 -35.46 12.29 67.89
C VAL A 1005 -34.89 12.03 69.27
N THR A 1006 -34.10 10.98 69.41
CA THR A 1006 -33.42 10.63 70.65
C THR A 1006 -31.99 11.16 70.61
N ILE A 1007 -31.62 11.98 71.59
CA ILE A 1007 -30.27 12.53 71.72
C ILE A 1007 -29.66 11.93 72.98
N ASN A 1008 -28.76 10.96 72.80
CA ASN A 1008 -28.05 10.32 73.90
C ASN A 1008 -26.78 11.09 74.25
N GLY A 1009 -26.30 10.91 75.48
CA GLY A 1009 -25.07 11.55 75.93
C GLY A 1009 -24.92 11.56 77.44
N THR A 1010 -23.73 11.93 77.89
CA THR A 1010 -23.46 12.34 79.26
C THR A 1010 -23.09 13.83 79.26
N ALA A 1011 -23.03 14.47 80.43
CA ALA A 1011 -22.58 15.86 80.52
C ALA A 1011 -21.17 16.09 79.90
N THR A 1012 -20.31 15.07 79.90
CA THR A 1012 -18.95 15.14 79.33
C THR A 1012 -18.89 14.75 77.84
N THR A 1013 -19.87 14.01 77.33
CA THR A 1013 -19.95 13.57 75.93
C THR A 1013 -21.39 13.70 75.41
N PRO A 1014 -21.92 14.93 75.31
CA PRO A 1014 -23.29 15.14 74.86
C PRO A 1014 -23.41 14.80 73.37
N GLY A 1015 -24.47 14.08 73.00
CA GLY A 1015 -24.97 14.12 71.63
C GLY A 1015 -25.55 15.50 71.33
N LYS A 1016 -25.42 15.97 70.09
CA LYS A 1016 -25.85 17.33 69.71
C LYS A 1016 -26.68 17.32 68.43
N LEU A 1017 -27.81 18.02 68.45
CA LEU A 1017 -28.55 18.40 67.25
C LEU A 1017 -28.39 19.91 67.05
N VAL A 1018 -27.92 20.30 65.87
CA VAL A 1018 -27.71 21.69 65.46
C VAL A 1018 -28.63 22.00 64.29
N LEU A 1019 -29.39 23.09 64.40
CA LEU A 1019 -30.22 23.59 63.31
C LEU A 1019 -29.51 24.75 62.61
N ARG A 1020 -29.36 24.65 61.29
CA ARG A 1020 -28.72 25.69 60.47
C ARG A 1020 -29.73 26.72 60.00
N ALA A 1021 -29.27 27.96 59.86
CA ALA A 1021 -30.03 29.04 59.24
C ALA A 1021 -30.42 28.66 57.80
N ARG A 1022 -31.71 28.82 57.47
CA ARG A 1022 -32.30 28.49 56.16
C ARG A 1022 -31.88 29.51 55.09
N GLY A 1023 -31.69 29.05 53.85
CA GLY A 1023 -31.57 29.90 52.67
C GLY A 1023 -32.96 30.23 52.07
N ALA A 1024 -33.04 31.22 51.18
CA ALA A 1024 -34.30 31.60 50.53
C ALA A 1024 -34.90 30.41 49.76
N GLY A 1025 -36.10 29.94 50.17
CA GLY A 1025 -36.83 28.82 49.55
C GLY A 1025 -37.27 27.68 50.49
N ASP A 1026 -36.93 27.72 51.78
CA ASP A 1026 -37.34 26.70 52.76
C ASP A 1026 -38.63 27.09 53.54
N GLU A 1027 -39.57 26.15 53.71
CA GLU A 1027 -40.82 26.29 54.50
C GLU A 1027 -40.56 26.53 56.02
N PRO A 1028 -41.47 27.17 56.77
CA PRO A 1028 -41.25 27.60 58.16
C PRO A 1028 -40.98 26.46 59.16
N LEU A 1029 -40.27 26.79 60.25
CA LEU A 1029 -39.83 25.89 61.32
C LEU A 1029 -41.02 25.41 62.17
N LEU A 1030 -41.32 24.11 62.15
CA LEU A 1030 -42.27 23.46 63.06
C LEU A 1030 -41.50 22.40 63.85
N LEU A 1031 -41.18 22.70 65.10
CA LEU A 1031 -40.42 21.81 65.99
C LEU A 1031 -41.41 21.02 66.87
N ALA A 1032 -41.62 19.74 66.55
CA ALA A 1032 -42.34 18.80 67.42
C ALA A 1032 -41.31 17.86 68.05
N THR A 1033 -40.84 18.15 69.26
CA THR A 1033 -39.88 17.32 69.98
C THR A 1033 -40.33 17.07 71.42
N THR A 1034 -40.36 15.80 71.83
CA THR A 1034 -40.23 15.40 73.24
C THR A 1034 -38.73 15.33 73.53
N VAL A 1035 -38.19 16.25 74.33
CA VAL A 1035 -36.76 16.32 74.65
C VAL A 1035 -36.50 15.63 75.99
N GLY A 1036 -35.74 14.53 75.98
CA GLY A 1036 -35.20 13.91 77.18
C GLY A 1036 -33.70 14.18 77.31
N GLY A 1037 -33.30 15.02 78.28
CA GLY A 1037 -31.94 15.03 78.86
C GLY A 1037 -30.75 15.64 78.09
N GLY A 1038 -30.90 16.14 76.86
CA GLY A 1038 -29.80 16.72 76.06
C GLY A 1038 -29.95 18.20 75.72
N GLU A 1039 -28.83 18.93 75.60
CA GLU A 1039 -28.74 20.37 75.32
C GLU A 1039 -29.16 20.71 73.87
N LEU A 1040 -30.04 21.71 73.71
CA LEU A 1040 -30.60 22.15 72.43
C LEU A 1040 -30.00 23.52 72.07
N ALA A 1041 -29.05 23.56 71.12
CA ALA A 1041 -28.36 24.79 70.72
C ALA A 1041 -28.99 25.41 69.47
N LEU A 1042 -29.59 26.61 69.61
CA LEU A 1042 -30.08 27.44 68.50
C LEU A 1042 -29.01 28.49 68.15
N GLY A 1043 -28.48 28.45 66.91
CA GLY A 1043 -27.48 29.42 66.45
C GLY A 1043 -28.09 30.78 66.10
N ALA A 1044 -27.59 31.86 66.72
CA ALA A 1044 -27.99 33.24 66.44
C ALA A 1044 -27.39 33.77 65.12
N PRO A 1045 -28.07 34.67 64.37
CA PRO A 1045 -27.48 35.37 63.24
C PRO A 1045 -26.55 36.49 63.72
N ALA A 1046 -25.43 36.67 63.03
CA ALA A 1046 -24.54 37.81 63.22
C ALA A 1046 -25.24 39.11 62.80
N ILE A 1047 -25.55 39.97 63.76
CA ILE A 1047 -25.96 41.36 63.53
C ILE A 1047 -24.68 42.20 63.63
N GLY A 1048 -24.19 42.69 62.49
CA GLY A 1048 -23.18 43.74 62.43
C GLY A 1048 -23.83 45.10 62.69
N ALA A 1049 -23.27 45.84 63.65
CA ALA A 1049 -23.74 47.14 64.08
C ALA A 1049 -23.33 48.27 63.11
N SER A 1050 -24.29 49.10 62.71
CA SER A 1050 -24.18 50.58 62.65
C SER A 1050 -25.50 51.19 62.18
N ASP A 1051 -26.34 51.66 63.10
CA ASP A 1051 -26.80 53.06 63.20
C ASP A 1051 -28.14 53.23 63.93
N ALA A 1052 -28.13 54.24 64.83
CA ALA A 1052 -29.23 54.95 65.46
C ALA A 1052 -30.12 54.21 66.49
N LEU A 1053 -29.66 54.25 67.74
CA LEU A 1053 -30.51 54.25 68.93
C LEU A 1053 -31.23 55.61 69.07
N GLY A 1054 -32.56 55.58 69.15
CA GLY A 1054 -33.41 56.64 69.70
C GLY A 1054 -34.31 56.05 70.78
N ALA A 1055 -34.21 56.57 72.01
CA ALA A 1055 -34.73 56.00 73.26
C ALA A 1055 -36.20 56.45 73.58
N PRO A 1056 -36.75 56.26 74.81
CA PRO A 1056 -37.76 55.23 75.11
C PRO A 1056 -39.07 55.78 75.77
N ALA A 1057 -40.12 54.95 75.92
CA ALA A 1057 -41.19 55.11 76.92
C ALA A 1057 -41.96 53.78 77.08
N GLN A 1058 -41.79 53.07 78.21
CA GLN A 1058 -42.66 53.00 79.39
C GLN A 1058 -43.63 51.79 79.43
N VAL A 1059 -43.32 50.92 80.39
CA VAL A 1059 -44.03 49.80 81.05
C VAL A 1059 -45.38 50.32 81.63
N PRO A 1060 -46.51 49.55 81.72
CA PRO A 1060 -46.58 48.33 82.55
C PRO A 1060 -47.54 47.17 82.17
N GLU A 1061 -47.12 45.97 82.58
CA GLU A 1061 -47.93 44.77 82.89
C GLU A 1061 -49.05 45.07 83.93
N PRO A 1062 -50.10 44.23 84.19
CA PRO A 1062 -50.01 42.75 84.19
C PRO A 1062 -51.29 41.92 83.90
N SER A 1063 -51.01 40.61 83.77
CA SER A 1063 -51.69 39.48 84.42
C SER A 1063 -52.94 38.81 83.83
N THR A 1064 -52.91 37.50 84.10
CA THR A 1064 -54.00 36.57 84.44
C THR A 1064 -54.66 35.72 83.34
N LEU A 1065 -54.27 34.44 83.41
CA LEU A 1065 -55.12 33.28 83.70
C LEU A 1065 -55.93 32.62 82.57
N LEU A 1066 -55.72 31.30 82.49
CA LEU A 1066 -56.74 30.25 82.29
C LEU A 1066 -57.42 30.23 80.89
N LEU A 1067 -57.94 29.14 80.33
CA LEU A 1067 -58.10 27.73 80.65
C LEU A 1067 -58.70 27.12 79.36
N LEU A 1068 -58.49 25.82 79.16
CA LEU A 1068 -59.45 24.86 78.61
C LEU A 1068 -59.84 24.86 77.10
N ALA A 1069 -59.81 23.61 76.60
CA ALA A 1069 -60.83 22.96 75.75
C ALA A 1069 -60.98 23.48 74.32
N ALA A 1070 -61.40 22.70 73.33
CA ALA A 1070 -61.59 21.27 73.07
C ALA A 1070 -62.09 21.22 71.61
N ALA A 1071 -61.98 20.04 70.98
CA ALA A 1071 -62.79 19.58 69.85
C ALA A 1071 -62.82 20.48 68.58
N GLY A 1072 -62.43 19.98 67.42
CA GLY A 1072 -63.21 18.98 66.67
C GLY A 1072 -63.11 19.40 65.20
N LEU A 1073 -62.71 18.47 64.33
CA LEU A 1073 -63.61 17.80 63.38
C LEU A 1073 -64.02 18.65 62.17
N GLY A 1074 -63.65 18.14 61.00
CA GLY A 1074 -64.21 18.51 59.69
C GLY A 1074 -63.53 19.73 59.08
N TRP A 1075 -63.30 19.81 57.77
CA TRP A 1075 -64.02 19.15 56.70
C TRP A 1075 -63.24 19.34 55.39
N LEU A 1076 -63.21 18.26 54.63
CA LEU A 1076 -63.28 18.14 53.17
C LEU A 1076 -63.45 19.46 52.36
N GLY A 1077 -62.61 19.64 51.32
CA GLY A 1077 -62.78 20.78 50.40
C GLY A 1077 -61.94 20.72 49.13
N LEU A 1078 -62.23 19.73 48.29
CA LEU A 1078 -61.76 19.53 46.92
C LEU A 1078 -61.37 20.79 46.10
N ARG A 1079 -60.18 20.68 45.51
CA ARG A 1079 -59.86 20.76 44.07
C ARG A 1079 -60.04 22.09 43.31
N ARG A 1080 -58.86 22.50 42.79
CA ARG A 1080 -58.53 22.75 41.36
C ARG A 1080 -59.23 23.96 40.72
N LEU A 1081 -58.52 24.90 40.12
CA LEU A 1081 -57.92 24.95 38.76
C LEU A 1081 -57.51 26.45 38.64
N ARG A 1082 -56.51 26.96 37.92
CA ARG A 1082 -55.88 26.65 36.63
C ARG A 1082 -54.84 27.77 36.37
N ARG A 1083 -53.75 27.43 35.64
CA ARG A 1083 -53.04 28.23 34.61
C ARG A 1083 -52.47 29.61 35.03
N ALA A 1084 -51.30 30.07 34.61
CA ALA A 1084 -50.26 29.60 33.70
C ALA A 1084 -49.04 30.53 33.90
N MET A 1085 -47.84 29.95 34.06
CA MET A 1085 -46.58 30.27 33.39
C MET A 1085 -45.47 29.41 33.97
#